data_AF-A0A2V8LE72-F1
#
_entry.id   AF-A0A2V8LE72-F1
#
_cell.length_a   1.000
_cell.length_b   1.000
_cell.length_c   1.000
_cell.angle_alpha   90.00
_cell.angle_beta   90.00
_cell.angle_gamma   90.00
#
_symmetry.space_group_name_H-M   'P 1'
#
loop_
_entity.id
_entity.type
_entity.pdbx_description
1 polymer ?
#
loop_
_entity_poly.entity_id
_entity_poly.type
_entity_poly.pdbx_seq_one_letter_code
_entity_poly.pdbx_strand_id
1 'polypeptide(L)'
;MRTIKLSIIFALLMVSVSLVAHRLLPGFTATGQAGSLSAPTNVSASDSVYSTKIGINWDAIRGATLYRVFRNTTNDSSTAAAIGTTADATLFDTTAAVGQTFFYWVRAENGSVFSSFSASDSGVRANGVINGPVPPLNPPPQPAGNPVTAAKAYLGKALFWDEQLSSTRTVACGTCHFAANGGSDSRAIVGSTRARNPGADGVFNTADDVFASPGVISNNADGTYSLSSVYGFHEQVTGRKSRSYIDAGFSPVLFWDGRASGTFSDPIGGAAVLQNGAALESQVLGPPVSSAEMANANRTWVDVASRVANSQPLALSPSVPAGLRNWISGRSYPELFQEAFGTSDVTPVRIAEAIATFERTLYSDQTPFDLSVQQITPLGAAETRGQGIFNTRGCNVCHAGSLFSDNAFHNIGVRPQTEDTGRFQVTGNTNNIGEFRTPSLRNVGLRGPYFHNGRLAALEDVVAFYNRGGDFDAPNINHNLIRPLGLSPQQQSDLVAFLRNALTDPRVLAATAPFDRPTLYSESNRVPTITGAGTQGAGGNTPQATAIEPALVGNPNFTVGVTNALGGASAVLVIDSNDPGAGPAIPATASFARISLQMSGSGAGQGFGSVSMLVPANSALVGQTFFGRWYVRDSNAAGGVAAAPAFRFTVFGDTSGITTNEIDQTDTFVVQHYRDFLNREPDSSGLSFWMNQISQCGTNAGCAEVMRINTSVSFFLSIEFQESGYLVYRFHKSAFGNLAGTPVPVRFSDFLADDQQLGQGVIVNQTGWQTVLENNKQAYASAFVQRPQFTSAFPTSLSPAAFVDTLCANGGVTPTSADRTAAINEFGGGTTTADVAARARALRRVAENSTLAQQEFNRAFVLMQYFGYLRRNPNDAPEATLDFQGYNFWLNKLNSFNGNYIQAEMVKAFLSSTEYRRRFGP
;
A
#
# COMPACT_ATOMS: atom_id res chain seq x y z
N MET A 1 26.79 87.26 13.51
CA MET A 1 26.58 86.16 14.48
C MET A 1 25.39 85.31 14.06
N ARG A 2 25.59 84.32 13.17
CA ARG A 2 24.63 83.31 12.70
C ARG A 2 25.32 82.53 11.57
N THR A 3 25.95 81.39 11.86
CA THR A 3 26.29 80.28 10.91
C THR A 3 27.17 79.18 11.54
N ILE A 4 26.98 78.81 12.81
CA ILE A 4 27.67 77.63 13.42
C ILE A 4 26.71 76.93 14.40
N LYS A 5 25.54 76.43 13.94
CA LYS A 5 24.61 75.62 14.78
C LYS A 5 23.75 74.60 13.99
N LEU A 6 24.16 74.15 12.80
CA LEU A 6 23.46 73.07 12.08
C LEU A 6 24.23 71.74 11.97
N SER A 7 25.54 71.72 12.25
CA SER A 7 26.36 70.52 12.03
C SER A 7 26.43 69.55 13.21
N ILE A 8 26.02 69.96 14.43
CA ILE A 8 26.08 69.10 15.64
C ILE A 8 24.76 68.35 15.89
N ILE A 9 23.63 68.85 15.39
CA ILE A 9 22.32 68.18 15.52
C ILE A 9 22.18 67.03 14.50
N PHE A 10 22.84 67.12 13.34
CA PHE A 10 22.81 66.04 12.34
C PHE A 10 23.68 64.83 12.71
N ALA A 11 24.76 65.03 13.48
CA ALA A 11 25.65 63.95 13.92
C ALA A 11 25.04 63.10 15.07
N LEU A 12 24.28 63.72 15.99
CA LEU A 12 23.62 63.01 17.10
C LEU A 12 22.34 62.27 16.69
N LEU A 13 21.68 62.68 15.60
CA LEU A 13 20.56 61.93 15.02
C LEU A 13 21.01 60.69 14.22
N MET A 14 22.20 60.74 13.61
CA MET A 14 22.76 59.60 12.86
C MET A 14 23.29 58.48 13.78
N VAL A 15 23.86 58.81 14.95
CA VAL A 15 24.38 57.79 15.88
C VAL A 15 23.27 57.10 16.69
N SER A 16 22.13 57.76 16.92
CA SER A 16 20.97 57.15 17.59
C SER A 16 20.11 56.26 16.68
N VAL A 17 20.15 56.47 15.36
CA VAL A 17 19.48 55.56 14.39
C VAL A 17 20.34 54.31 14.09
N SER A 18 21.67 54.39 14.16
CA SER A 18 22.53 53.21 13.96
C SER A 18 22.60 52.24 15.14
N LEU A 19 22.35 52.70 16.39
CA LEU A 19 22.39 51.86 17.60
C LEU A 19 21.05 51.20 17.98
N VAL A 20 19.92 51.62 17.38
CA VAL A 20 18.62 50.94 17.53
C VAL A 20 18.34 49.97 16.37
N ALA A 21 18.97 50.15 15.21
CA ALA A 21 18.87 49.20 14.10
C ALA A 21 19.69 47.89 14.29
N HIS A 22 20.64 47.85 15.24
CA HIS A 22 21.55 46.70 15.44
C HIS A 22 21.16 45.78 16.61
N ARG A 23 19.95 45.89 17.18
CA ARG A 23 19.45 44.99 18.24
C ARG A 23 18.06 44.38 18.01
N LEU A 24 17.53 44.46 16.79
CA LEU A 24 16.23 43.85 16.43
C LEU A 24 16.25 43.13 15.07
N LEU A 25 17.34 42.44 14.77
CA LEU A 25 17.33 41.36 13.80
C LEU A 25 18.12 40.21 14.42
N PRO A 26 17.50 39.09 14.81
CA PRO A 26 18.24 37.85 14.70
C PRO A 26 18.53 37.71 13.20
N GLY A 27 19.78 37.98 12.84
CA GLY A 27 20.32 37.65 11.54
C GLY A 27 20.30 36.13 11.41
N PHE A 28 19.14 35.59 11.04
CA PHE A 28 19.06 34.29 10.43
C PHE A 28 19.35 34.52 8.96
N THR A 29 20.60 34.31 8.57
CA THR A 29 20.87 33.79 7.24
C THR A 29 20.20 32.43 7.16
N ALA A 30 18.91 32.39 6.86
CA ALA A 30 18.44 31.31 6.01
C ALA A 30 19.31 31.44 4.75
N THR A 31 20.04 30.38 4.40
CA THR A 31 20.47 30.20 3.02
C THR A 31 19.21 30.01 2.17
N GLY A 32 18.40 31.08 2.02
CA GLY A 32 17.60 31.26 0.84
C GLY A 32 18.61 31.27 -0.28
N GLN A 33 18.65 30.19 -1.04
CA GLN A 33 19.70 29.97 -2.01
C GLN A 33 19.71 31.17 -2.98
N ALA A 34 20.74 32.00 -2.87
CA ALA A 34 21.14 32.89 -3.94
C ALA A 34 21.75 31.99 -5.04
N GLY A 35 20.89 31.32 -5.80
CA GLY A 35 21.24 30.35 -6.81
C GLY A 35 20.15 30.30 -7.89
N SER A 36 20.55 30.00 -9.11
CA SER A 36 19.64 29.79 -10.24
C SER A 36 18.63 28.68 -9.92
N LEU A 37 17.35 28.89 -10.22
CA LEU A 37 16.34 27.83 -10.18
C LEU A 37 16.68 26.74 -11.20
N SER A 38 16.51 25.46 -10.83
CA SER A 38 16.63 24.36 -11.79
C SER A 38 15.42 24.31 -12.72
N ALA A 39 15.62 23.79 -13.94
CA ALA A 39 14.52 23.52 -14.84
C ALA A 39 13.59 22.45 -14.24
N PRO A 40 12.25 22.60 -14.34
CA PRO A 40 11.30 21.53 -14.03
C PRO A 40 11.66 20.23 -14.75
N THR A 41 11.58 19.11 -14.03
CA THR A 41 11.81 17.75 -14.54
C THR A 41 10.52 16.95 -14.56
N ASN A 42 10.52 15.84 -15.29
CA ASN A 42 9.37 14.93 -15.41
C ASN A 42 8.08 15.65 -15.85
N VAL A 43 8.21 16.65 -16.72
CA VAL A 43 7.06 17.26 -17.39
C VAL A 43 6.34 16.17 -18.18
N SER A 44 5.06 15.99 -17.91
CA SER A 44 4.18 15.09 -18.64
C SER A 44 2.88 15.79 -19.02
N ALA A 45 2.41 15.57 -20.23
CA ALA A 45 1.15 16.07 -20.77
C ALA A 45 0.25 14.88 -21.14
N SER A 46 -1.05 14.99 -20.85
CA SER A 46 -1.99 13.90 -21.09
C SER A 46 -2.31 13.72 -22.59
N ASP A 47 -2.31 12.48 -23.06
CA ASP A 47 -2.66 12.12 -24.44
C ASP A 47 -4.03 11.46 -24.54
N SER A 48 -4.98 12.17 -25.14
CA SER A 48 -6.36 11.70 -25.39
C SER A 48 -7.09 11.18 -24.14
N VAL A 49 -6.69 11.65 -22.95
CA VAL A 49 -7.28 11.25 -21.66
C VAL A 49 -8.51 12.09 -21.30
N TYR A 50 -8.53 13.36 -21.71
CA TYR A 50 -9.62 14.29 -21.38
C TYR A 50 -10.20 14.92 -22.64
N SER A 51 -11.52 15.08 -22.67
CA SER A 51 -12.22 15.77 -23.76
C SER A 51 -12.31 17.28 -23.56
N THR A 52 -11.96 17.81 -22.38
CA THR A 52 -12.12 19.24 -22.03
C THR A 52 -10.80 19.98 -21.78
N LYS A 53 -9.69 19.26 -21.65
CA LYS A 53 -8.40 19.82 -21.25
C LYS A 53 -7.23 18.94 -21.68
N ILE A 54 -6.01 19.44 -21.57
CA ILE A 54 -4.79 18.63 -21.42
C ILE A 54 -4.29 18.84 -20.00
N GLY A 55 -4.03 17.77 -19.25
CA GLY A 55 -3.40 17.86 -17.93
C GLY A 55 -1.88 17.84 -18.07
N ILE A 56 -1.21 18.85 -17.52
CA ILE A 56 0.25 18.97 -17.52
C ILE A 56 0.75 18.88 -16.07
N ASN A 57 1.69 17.98 -15.78
CA ASN A 57 2.25 17.76 -14.44
C ASN A 57 3.78 17.73 -14.48
N TRP A 58 4.45 18.05 -13.37
CA TRP A 58 5.91 18.04 -13.25
C TRP A 58 6.38 17.87 -11.80
N ASP A 59 7.69 17.66 -11.60
CA ASP A 59 8.28 17.67 -10.26
C ASP A 59 8.42 19.09 -9.71
N ALA A 60 8.13 19.26 -8.42
CA ALA A 60 8.31 20.55 -7.76
C ALA A 60 9.80 20.94 -7.70
N ILE A 61 10.11 22.16 -8.14
CA ILE A 61 11.42 22.77 -8.06
C ILE A 61 11.56 23.51 -6.73
N ARG A 62 12.61 23.15 -5.99
CA ARG A 62 13.01 23.80 -4.74
C ARG A 62 13.17 25.31 -4.95
N GLY A 63 12.53 26.09 -4.08
CA GLY A 63 12.61 27.55 -4.09
C GLY A 63 11.77 28.25 -5.17
N ALA A 64 11.01 27.52 -5.98
CA ALA A 64 10.04 28.09 -6.90
C ALA A 64 8.79 28.54 -6.14
N THR A 65 8.32 29.77 -6.39
CA THR A 65 7.05 30.26 -5.85
C THR A 65 5.91 30.17 -6.87
N LEU A 66 6.26 30.01 -8.15
CA LEU A 66 5.32 29.94 -9.26
C LEU A 66 5.95 29.12 -10.40
N TYR A 67 5.11 28.50 -11.22
CA TYR A 67 5.49 27.92 -12.50
C TYR A 67 4.75 28.60 -13.63
N ARG A 68 5.40 28.72 -14.78
CA ARG A 68 4.78 29.19 -16.02
C ARG A 68 4.86 28.10 -17.08
N VAL A 69 3.71 27.82 -17.69
CA VAL A 69 3.57 26.78 -18.72
C VAL A 69 3.49 27.43 -20.09
N PHE A 70 4.22 26.85 -21.03
CA PHE A 70 4.36 27.30 -22.41
C PHE A 70 3.92 26.20 -23.36
N ARG A 71 3.36 26.59 -24.50
CA ARG A 71 2.78 25.69 -25.50
C ARG A 71 3.18 26.10 -26.92
N ASN A 72 3.41 25.12 -27.79
CA ASN A 72 3.57 25.29 -29.23
C ASN A 72 3.06 24.07 -30.01
N THR A 73 2.71 24.21 -31.29
CA THR A 73 2.40 23.09 -32.20
C THR A 73 3.64 22.44 -32.79
N THR A 74 4.80 23.11 -32.72
CA THR A 74 6.12 22.58 -33.09
C THR A 74 6.96 22.36 -31.84
N ASN A 75 7.84 21.36 -31.83
CA ASN A 75 8.78 21.12 -30.73
C ASN A 75 9.95 22.14 -30.73
N ASP A 76 9.61 23.41 -30.52
CA ASP A 76 10.53 24.55 -30.47
C ASP A 76 10.07 25.54 -29.39
N SER A 77 10.88 25.64 -28.32
CA SER A 77 10.60 26.51 -27.18
C SER A 77 10.86 27.99 -27.46
N SER A 78 11.63 28.34 -28.50
CA SER A 78 11.94 29.74 -28.83
C SER A 78 10.74 30.52 -29.37
N THR A 79 9.75 29.80 -29.91
CA THR A 79 8.51 30.34 -30.48
C THR A 79 7.28 29.99 -29.64
N ALA A 80 7.45 29.32 -28.49
CA ALA A 80 6.35 28.89 -27.63
C ALA A 80 5.68 30.07 -26.89
N ALA A 81 4.35 30.02 -26.76
CA ALA A 81 3.57 31.03 -26.06
C ALA A 81 3.22 30.59 -24.64
N ALA A 82 3.27 31.51 -23.67
CA ALA A 82 2.82 31.24 -22.31
C ALA A 82 1.29 31.11 -22.26
N ILE A 83 0.79 30.04 -21.63
CA ILE A 83 -0.66 29.78 -21.53
C ILE A 83 -1.22 30.02 -20.13
N GLY A 84 -0.36 30.10 -19.10
CA GLY A 84 -0.79 30.35 -17.74
C GLY A 84 0.31 30.16 -16.70
N THR A 85 -0.04 30.46 -15.46
CA THR A 85 0.82 30.28 -14.29
C THR A 85 0.09 29.57 -13.16
N THR A 86 0.82 28.85 -12.33
CA THR A 86 0.27 28.11 -11.20
C THR A 86 1.30 28.02 -10.07
N ALA A 87 0.84 27.99 -8.82
CA ALA A 87 1.70 27.68 -7.67
C ALA A 87 1.85 26.16 -7.45
N ASP A 88 0.99 25.38 -8.11
CA ASP A 88 0.99 23.92 -8.06
C ASP A 88 1.93 23.35 -9.11
N ALA A 89 2.35 22.10 -8.92
CA ALA A 89 3.13 21.38 -9.92
C ALA A 89 2.25 20.75 -11.02
N THR A 90 1.12 21.39 -11.31
CA THR A 90 0.14 20.96 -12.31
C THR A 90 -0.64 22.14 -12.89
N LEU A 91 -1.01 22.04 -14.18
CA LEU A 91 -1.86 22.99 -14.87
C LEU A 91 -2.75 22.25 -15.89
N PHE A 92 -4.01 22.69 -16.03
CA PHE A 92 -4.92 22.19 -17.07
C PHE A 92 -5.05 23.20 -18.21
N ASP A 93 -4.63 22.81 -19.42
CA ASP A 93 -4.85 23.60 -20.62
C ASP A 93 -6.25 23.31 -21.20
N THR A 94 -7.22 24.12 -20.80
CA THR A 94 -8.61 24.06 -21.29
C THR A 94 -8.80 24.74 -22.65
N THR A 95 -7.76 25.38 -23.18
CA THR A 95 -7.80 26.15 -24.44
C THR A 95 -7.27 25.36 -25.64
N ALA A 96 -6.68 24.19 -25.40
CA ALA A 96 -6.14 23.34 -26.46
C ALA A 96 -7.23 22.92 -27.47
N ALA A 97 -6.88 23.04 -28.76
CA ALA A 97 -7.72 22.55 -29.84
C ALA A 97 -7.81 21.02 -29.79
N VAL A 98 -8.98 20.49 -30.10
CA VAL A 98 -9.27 19.05 -30.10
C VAL A 98 -8.44 18.33 -31.15
N GLY A 99 -7.83 17.19 -30.80
CA GLY A 99 -7.06 16.32 -31.71
C GLY A 99 -5.72 16.90 -32.18
N GLN A 100 -5.40 18.14 -31.83
CA GLN A 100 -4.13 18.78 -32.15
C GLN A 100 -3.06 18.37 -31.14
N THR A 101 -1.92 17.90 -31.63
CA THR A 101 -0.72 17.71 -30.81
C THR A 101 -0.09 19.06 -30.49
N PHE A 102 0.16 19.27 -29.20
CA PHE A 102 0.92 20.39 -28.68
C PHE A 102 2.14 19.88 -27.91
N PHE A 103 3.22 20.67 -27.91
CA PHE A 103 4.38 20.47 -27.07
C PHE A 103 4.33 21.48 -25.91
N TYR A 104 4.62 21.00 -24.71
CA TYR A 104 4.56 21.79 -23.48
C TYR A 104 5.94 21.88 -22.82
N TRP A 105 6.27 23.09 -22.34
CA TRP A 105 7.44 23.36 -21.51
C TRP A 105 7.02 24.07 -20.24
N VAL A 106 7.75 23.84 -19.17
CA VAL A 106 7.54 24.51 -17.89
C VAL A 106 8.83 25.21 -17.48
N ARG A 107 8.70 26.39 -16.89
CA ARG A 107 9.78 27.06 -16.18
C ARG A 107 9.36 27.37 -14.75
N ALA A 108 10.31 27.33 -13.83
CA ALA A 108 10.14 27.73 -12.44
C ALA A 108 10.45 29.23 -12.29
N GLU A 109 9.69 29.93 -11.45
CA GLU A 109 9.84 31.36 -11.17
C GLU A 109 9.88 31.60 -9.66
N ASN A 110 10.73 32.54 -9.23
CA ASN A 110 10.74 33.12 -7.90
C ASN A 110 11.05 34.61 -8.02
N GLY A 111 10.00 35.44 -7.97
CA GLY A 111 10.11 36.87 -8.26
C GLY A 111 10.66 37.11 -9.67
N SER A 112 11.86 37.69 -9.75
CA SER A 112 12.59 37.98 -10.99
C SER A 112 13.59 36.90 -11.41
N VAL A 113 13.74 35.83 -10.62
CA VAL A 113 14.60 34.68 -10.93
C VAL A 113 13.78 33.63 -11.68
N PHE A 114 14.32 33.16 -12.81
CA PHE A 114 13.69 32.14 -13.66
C PHE A 114 14.68 31.01 -13.94
N SER A 115 14.18 29.78 -14.04
CA SER A 115 14.97 28.67 -14.59
C SER A 115 14.95 28.65 -16.12
N SER A 116 15.82 27.82 -16.71
CA SER A 116 15.66 27.42 -18.11
C SER A 116 14.38 26.60 -18.30
N PHE A 117 13.93 26.46 -19.55
CA PHE A 117 12.84 25.55 -19.87
C PHE A 117 13.19 24.10 -19.48
N SER A 118 12.17 23.37 -19.06
CA SER A 118 12.20 21.91 -18.98
C SER A 118 12.50 21.26 -20.33
N ALA A 119 12.70 19.93 -20.34
CA ALA A 119 12.43 19.17 -21.55
C ALA A 119 10.94 19.29 -21.94
N SER A 120 10.64 19.23 -23.23
CA SER A 120 9.26 19.22 -23.72
C SER A 120 8.60 17.87 -23.46
N ASP A 121 7.28 17.87 -23.29
CA ASP A 121 6.46 16.69 -23.53
C ASP A 121 5.27 17.03 -24.44
N SER A 122 4.82 16.08 -25.23
CA SER A 122 3.66 16.27 -26.14
C SER A 122 2.36 15.88 -25.46
N GLY A 123 1.28 16.60 -25.75
CA GLY A 123 -0.06 16.26 -25.27
C GLY A 123 -1.12 16.48 -26.35
N VAL A 124 -2.18 15.67 -26.31
CA VAL A 124 -3.34 15.75 -27.22
C VAL A 124 -4.65 15.77 -26.44
N ARG A 125 -5.53 16.73 -26.74
CA ARG A 125 -6.89 16.74 -26.22
C ARG A 125 -7.76 15.76 -27.02
N ALA A 126 -8.51 14.89 -26.34
CA ALA A 126 -9.36 13.90 -27.00
C ALA A 126 -10.51 14.54 -27.79
N ASN A 127 -10.95 13.87 -28.86
CA ASN A 127 -12.14 14.26 -29.66
C ASN A 127 -13.48 13.83 -29.04
N GLY A 128 -13.50 13.63 -27.73
CA GLY A 128 -14.69 13.25 -26.98
C GLY A 128 -15.66 14.42 -26.77
N VAL A 129 -16.91 14.10 -26.43
CA VAL A 129 -17.92 15.04 -25.95
C VAL A 129 -18.53 14.51 -24.66
N ILE A 130 -18.87 15.39 -23.73
CA ILE A 130 -19.53 14.99 -22.49
C ILE A 130 -20.99 14.68 -22.80
N ASN A 131 -21.41 13.45 -22.56
CA ASN A 131 -22.80 13.05 -22.72
C ASN A 131 -23.40 12.64 -21.36
N GLY A 132 -24.55 13.23 -21.03
CA GLY A 132 -25.29 12.94 -19.79
C GLY A 132 -25.02 13.93 -18.65
N PRO A 133 -25.70 13.72 -17.50
CA PRO A 133 -25.74 14.69 -16.40
C PRO A 133 -24.52 14.61 -15.46
N VAL A 134 -23.64 13.63 -15.62
CA VAL A 134 -22.47 13.44 -14.74
C VAL A 134 -21.29 14.24 -15.31
N PRO A 135 -20.85 15.32 -14.66
CA PRO A 135 -19.69 16.07 -15.13
C PRO A 135 -18.39 15.30 -14.86
N PRO A 136 -17.32 15.55 -15.65
CA PRO A 136 -15.98 15.07 -15.31
C PRO A 136 -15.55 15.52 -13.91
N LEU A 137 -14.75 14.68 -13.25
CA LEU A 137 -14.20 15.03 -11.96
C LEU A 137 -13.17 16.16 -12.12
N ASN A 138 -13.42 17.29 -11.46
CA ASN A 138 -12.50 18.44 -11.38
C ASN A 138 -11.65 18.35 -10.11
N PRO A 139 -10.57 19.13 -9.98
CA PRO A 139 -9.82 19.20 -8.74
C PRO A 139 -10.71 19.47 -7.51
N PRO A 140 -10.39 18.89 -6.34
CA PRO A 140 -11.16 19.13 -5.12
C PRO A 140 -11.21 20.60 -4.71
N PRO A 141 -12.28 21.02 -4.00
CA PRO A 141 -12.33 22.36 -3.43
C PRO A 141 -11.23 22.56 -2.39
N GLN A 142 -10.66 23.77 -2.36
CA GLN A 142 -9.62 24.17 -1.41
C GLN A 142 -10.11 25.29 -0.49
N PRO A 143 -9.80 25.26 0.82
CA PRO A 143 -10.13 26.34 1.74
C PRO A 143 -9.23 27.56 1.45
N ALA A 144 -9.79 28.76 1.50
CA ALA A 144 -9.06 29.99 1.17
C ALA A 144 -7.82 30.23 2.06
N GLY A 145 -7.85 29.77 3.31
CA GLY A 145 -6.71 29.87 4.25
C GLY A 145 -5.62 28.81 4.04
N ASN A 146 -5.91 27.73 3.31
CA ASN A 146 -4.92 26.71 2.97
C ASN A 146 -5.01 26.32 1.49
N PRO A 147 -4.63 27.22 0.57
CA PRO A 147 -4.58 26.90 -0.86
C PRO A 147 -3.53 25.82 -1.11
N VAL A 148 -3.79 24.98 -2.11
CA VAL A 148 -2.80 24.01 -2.60
C VAL A 148 -1.63 24.78 -3.21
N THR A 149 -0.43 24.34 -2.86
CA THR A 149 0.84 24.77 -3.50
C THR A 149 1.74 23.55 -3.60
N ALA A 150 2.67 23.54 -4.55
CA ALA A 150 3.60 22.43 -4.72
C ALA A 150 4.43 22.17 -3.45
N ALA A 151 4.95 23.22 -2.80
CA ALA A 151 5.76 23.09 -1.59
C ALA A 151 4.97 22.49 -0.41
N LYS A 152 3.72 22.92 -0.20
CA LYS A 152 2.84 22.32 0.82
C LYS A 152 2.47 20.88 0.49
N ALA A 153 2.17 20.56 -0.76
CA ALA A 153 1.86 19.19 -1.18
C ALA A 153 3.05 18.24 -1.00
N TYR A 154 4.28 18.68 -1.30
CA TYR A 154 5.49 17.89 -1.08
C TYR A 154 5.82 17.72 0.40
N LEU A 155 5.68 18.78 1.21
CA LEU A 155 5.79 18.69 2.66
C LEU A 155 4.75 17.71 3.24
N GLY A 156 3.49 17.83 2.78
CA GLY A 156 2.42 16.92 3.15
C GLY A 156 2.70 15.48 2.76
N LYS A 157 3.22 15.25 1.54
CA LYS A 157 3.62 13.93 1.07
C LYS A 157 4.74 13.35 1.92
N ALA A 158 5.76 14.14 2.29
CA ALA A 158 6.81 13.69 3.20
C ALA A 158 6.21 13.26 4.55
N LEU A 159 5.39 14.13 5.18
CA LEU A 159 4.77 13.84 6.48
C LEU A 159 3.82 12.64 6.44
N PHE A 160 3.00 12.50 5.39
CA PHE A 160 2.03 11.41 5.25
C PHE A 160 2.69 10.02 5.22
N TRP A 161 3.91 9.94 4.68
CA TRP A 161 4.67 8.69 4.52
C TRP A 161 5.80 8.50 5.55
N ASP A 162 6.00 9.43 6.49
CA ASP A 162 7.11 9.36 7.43
C ASP A 162 6.72 8.63 8.72
N GLU A 163 7.18 7.38 8.87
CA GLU A 163 6.85 6.55 10.03
C GLU A 163 7.42 7.11 11.34
N GLN A 164 8.38 8.05 11.28
CA GLN A 164 8.88 8.73 12.47
C GLN A 164 7.80 9.53 13.21
N LEU A 165 6.66 9.81 12.55
CA LEU A 165 5.53 10.47 13.18
C LEU A 165 4.89 9.60 14.27
N SER A 166 4.95 8.26 14.23
CA SER A 166 4.39 7.44 15.30
C SER A 166 5.32 7.29 16.51
N SER A 167 4.78 6.91 17.68
CA SER A 167 5.54 6.79 18.93
C SER A 167 6.62 5.72 18.84
N THR A 168 6.34 4.65 18.10
CA THR A 168 7.22 3.49 17.85
C THR A 168 8.05 3.60 16.58
N ARG A 169 7.80 4.62 15.74
CA ARG A 169 8.42 4.78 14.42
C ARG A 169 8.13 3.67 13.41
N THR A 170 6.97 3.02 13.53
CA THR A 170 6.55 1.87 12.71
C THR A 170 5.26 2.11 11.93
N VAL A 171 4.67 3.30 12.04
CA VAL A 171 3.37 3.64 11.43
C VAL A 171 3.39 5.08 10.94
N ALA A 172 2.94 5.30 9.70
CA ALA A 172 2.63 6.58 9.09
C ALA A 172 1.15 6.57 8.65
N CYS A 173 0.64 7.70 8.17
CA CYS A 173 -0.68 7.72 7.52
C CYS A 173 -0.72 6.71 6.37
N GLY A 174 0.35 6.70 5.56
CA GLY A 174 0.53 5.77 4.46
C GLY A 174 0.52 4.30 4.84
N THR A 175 0.86 3.90 6.06
CA THR A 175 0.85 2.50 6.51
C THR A 175 -0.57 1.91 6.46
N CYS A 176 -1.60 2.73 6.71
CA CYS A 176 -3.01 2.31 6.70
C CYS A 176 -3.77 2.76 5.43
N HIS A 177 -3.13 3.52 4.54
CA HIS A 177 -3.76 4.17 3.39
C HIS A 177 -2.94 3.98 2.11
N PHE A 178 -3.17 2.85 1.43
CA PHE A 178 -2.43 2.44 0.24
C PHE A 178 -3.19 2.67 -1.05
N ALA A 179 -2.62 3.45 -1.99
CA ALA A 179 -3.29 3.74 -3.25
C ALA A 179 -3.63 2.46 -4.05
N ALA A 180 -2.66 1.56 -4.23
CA ALA A 180 -2.86 0.28 -4.94
C ALA A 180 -3.93 -0.62 -4.30
N ASN A 181 -4.30 -0.38 -3.03
CA ASN A 181 -5.40 -1.05 -2.32
C ASN A 181 -6.64 -0.13 -2.21
N GLY A 182 -6.88 0.68 -3.24
CA GLY A 182 -8.00 1.62 -3.35
C GLY A 182 -8.02 2.69 -2.26
N GLY A 183 -6.86 3.02 -1.68
CA GLY A 183 -6.67 3.96 -0.59
C GLY A 183 -6.91 3.41 0.82
N SER A 184 -7.11 2.10 0.95
CA SER A 184 -7.34 1.40 2.22
C SER A 184 -6.10 0.63 2.68
N ASP A 185 -6.13 0.11 3.91
CA ASP A 185 -5.06 -0.73 4.46
C ASP A 185 -5.07 -2.13 3.84
N SER A 186 -3.93 -2.55 3.28
CA SER A 186 -3.73 -3.89 2.71
C SER A 186 -3.58 -4.97 3.77
N ARG A 187 -3.29 -4.58 5.03
CA ARG A 187 -3.12 -5.49 6.17
C ARG A 187 -4.44 -5.85 6.84
N ALA A 188 -5.52 -5.11 6.54
CA ALA A 188 -6.85 -5.35 7.08
C ALA A 188 -7.50 -6.60 6.45
N ILE A 189 -7.00 -7.80 6.75
CA ILE A 189 -7.40 -9.04 6.08
C ILE A 189 -8.45 -9.79 6.91
N VAL A 190 -9.56 -10.18 6.28
CA VAL A 190 -10.61 -11.00 6.92
C VAL A 190 -10.01 -12.33 7.37
N GLY A 191 -10.28 -12.70 8.62
CA GLY A 191 -9.76 -13.92 9.24
C GLY A 191 -8.37 -13.78 9.86
N SER A 192 -7.59 -12.75 9.52
CA SER A 192 -6.26 -12.53 10.11
C SER A 192 -6.38 -12.10 11.57
N THR A 193 -5.68 -12.80 12.47
CA THR A 193 -5.61 -12.44 13.89
C THR A 193 -4.89 -11.11 14.12
N ARG A 194 -3.93 -10.76 13.26
CA ARG A 194 -3.22 -9.46 13.34
C ARG A 194 -4.07 -8.27 12.92
N ALA A 195 -5.17 -8.51 12.22
CA ALA A 195 -6.05 -7.47 11.69
C ALA A 195 -7.43 -7.47 12.37
N ARG A 196 -7.60 -8.27 13.44
CA ARG A 196 -8.88 -8.46 14.12
C ARG A 196 -8.91 -7.60 15.37
N ASN A 197 -9.97 -6.81 15.51
CA ASN A 197 -10.36 -6.16 16.74
C ASN A 197 -11.55 -6.96 17.33
N PRO A 198 -11.55 -7.26 18.64
CA PRO A 198 -12.55 -8.12 19.29
C PRO A 198 -13.94 -7.46 19.44
N GLY A 199 -14.18 -6.32 18.78
CA GLY A 199 -15.48 -5.70 18.76
C GLY A 199 -15.92 -5.10 20.09
N ALA A 200 -17.24 -5.09 20.30
CA ALA A 200 -17.90 -4.47 21.43
C ALA A 200 -17.90 -5.38 22.67
N ASP A 201 -17.90 -6.70 22.49
CA ASP A 201 -17.88 -7.66 23.61
C ASP A 201 -16.46 -7.93 24.17
N GLY A 202 -15.43 -7.56 23.41
CA GLY A 202 -14.04 -7.73 23.81
C GLY A 202 -13.53 -9.16 23.72
N VAL A 203 -14.24 -10.05 23.03
CA VAL A 203 -13.90 -11.46 22.83
C VAL A 203 -13.60 -11.73 21.36
N PHE A 204 -12.45 -12.33 21.07
CA PHE A 204 -12.12 -12.70 19.68
C PHE A 204 -12.94 -13.89 19.17
N ASN A 205 -13.16 -13.91 17.85
CA ASN A 205 -13.86 -14.96 17.09
C ASN A 205 -15.38 -15.00 17.35
N THR A 206 -15.95 -13.83 17.62
CA THR A 206 -17.39 -13.59 17.74
C THR A 206 -17.90 -12.84 16.51
N ALA A 207 -19.23 -12.66 16.42
CA ALA A 207 -19.86 -12.05 15.24
C ALA A 207 -19.63 -10.53 15.13
N ASP A 208 -19.27 -9.88 16.22
CA ASP A 208 -19.08 -8.43 16.33
C ASP A 208 -17.61 -7.99 16.10
N ASP A 209 -16.73 -8.96 15.86
CA ASP A 209 -15.34 -8.74 15.43
C ASP A 209 -15.26 -7.77 14.24
N VAL A 210 -14.23 -6.94 14.28
CA VAL A 210 -13.94 -5.95 13.23
C VAL A 210 -12.59 -6.30 12.59
N PHE A 211 -12.54 -6.34 11.25
CA PHE A 211 -11.29 -6.48 10.51
C PHE A 211 -10.84 -5.12 10.01
N ALA A 212 -9.73 -4.63 10.57
CA ALA A 212 -9.31 -3.25 10.43
C ALA A 212 -7.79 -3.08 10.48
N SER A 213 -7.35 -1.85 10.71
CA SER A 213 -5.95 -1.44 10.55
C SER A 213 -5.14 -1.72 11.80
N PRO A 214 -4.03 -2.47 11.71
CA PRO A 214 -3.04 -2.57 12.77
C PRO A 214 -2.26 -1.25 12.89
N GLY A 215 -2.26 -0.64 14.08
CA GLY A 215 -1.48 0.54 14.42
C GLY A 215 -0.18 0.21 15.14
N VAL A 216 0.07 0.86 16.27
CA VAL A 216 1.29 0.65 17.08
C VAL A 216 1.08 -0.41 18.16
N ILE A 217 2.16 -1.07 18.56
CA ILE A 217 2.20 -1.83 19.82
C ILE A 217 1.93 -0.85 20.96
N SER A 218 1.13 -1.26 21.94
CA SER A 218 0.89 -0.48 23.15
C SER A 218 2.22 -0.15 23.83
N ASN A 219 2.50 1.14 24.03
CA ASN A 219 3.76 1.61 24.60
C ASN A 219 3.58 2.76 25.59
N ASN A 220 4.59 2.94 26.43
CA ASN A 220 4.69 3.99 27.43
C ASN A 220 5.39 5.24 26.85
N ALA A 221 5.37 6.34 27.62
CA ALA A 221 6.03 7.59 27.22
C ALA A 221 7.56 7.47 27.12
N ASP A 222 8.17 6.53 27.85
CA ASP A 222 9.61 6.23 27.78
C ASP A 222 10.00 5.32 26.59
N GLY A 223 9.03 4.93 25.77
CA GLY A 223 9.19 4.05 24.61
C GLY A 223 9.01 2.57 24.91
N THR A 224 9.08 2.13 26.17
CA THR A 224 8.91 0.72 26.53
C THR A 224 7.51 0.20 26.16
N TYR A 225 7.41 -1.05 25.73
CA TYR A 225 6.11 -1.68 25.47
C TYR A 225 5.36 -1.96 26.77
N SER A 226 4.06 -1.65 26.76
CA SER A 226 3.09 -2.06 27.78
C SER A 226 2.30 -3.26 27.27
N LEU A 227 2.10 -4.25 28.14
CA LEU A 227 1.40 -5.47 27.73
C LEU A 227 -0.10 -5.18 27.58
N SER A 228 -0.61 -5.26 26.35
CA SER A 228 -2.06 -5.20 26.11
C SER A 228 -2.72 -6.49 26.62
N SER A 229 -3.81 -6.37 27.37
CA SER A 229 -4.62 -7.53 27.77
C SER A 229 -5.29 -8.22 26.58
N VAL A 230 -5.45 -7.51 25.46
CA VAL A 230 -6.08 -7.99 24.23
C VAL A 230 -5.04 -8.47 23.24
N TYR A 231 -3.99 -7.67 23.00
CA TYR A 231 -3.03 -7.90 21.92
C TYR A 231 -1.64 -8.34 22.39
N GLY A 232 -1.37 -8.41 23.70
CA GLY A 232 -0.02 -8.66 24.21
C GLY A 232 0.97 -7.59 23.71
N PHE A 233 2.10 -8.03 23.16
CA PHE A 233 3.08 -7.19 22.44
C PHE A 233 2.88 -7.27 20.92
N HIS A 234 1.64 -7.25 20.47
CA HIS A 234 1.26 -7.05 19.07
C HIS A 234 0.62 -5.68 18.87
N GLU A 235 0.54 -5.27 17.61
CA GLU A 235 -0.09 -4.02 17.22
C GLU A 235 -1.56 -3.98 17.65
N GLN A 236 -2.01 -2.83 18.14
CA GLN A 236 -3.42 -2.60 18.41
C GLN A 236 -4.18 -2.44 17.09
N VAL A 237 -5.40 -2.99 17.01
CA VAL A 237 -6.22 -2.91 15.80
C VAL A 237 -7.35 -1.91 16.00
N THR A 238 -7.58 -1.02 15.02
CA THR A 238 -8.63 0.00 15.09
C THR A 238 -10.03 -0.61 15.15
N GLY A 239 -10.96 0.06 15.85
CA GLY A 239 -12.36 -0.41 15.98
C GLY A 239 -13.23 -0.25 14.72
N ARG A 240 -12.69 0.36 13.66
CA ARG A 240 -13.31 0.46 12.34
C ARG A 240 -12.25 0.33 11.26
N LYS A 241 -12.64 -0.21 10.12
CA LYS A 241 -11.79 -0.31 8.92
C LYS A 241 -11.39 1.07 8.42
N SER A 242 -10.13 1.25 8.00
CA SER A 242 -9.69 2.50 7.38
C SER A 242 -10.47 2.80 6.09
N ARG A 243 -10.80 4.08 5.87
CA ARG A 243 -11.44 4.52 4.62
C ARG A 243 -10.40 4.85 3.56
N SER A 244 -10.84 4.91 2.31
CA SER A 244 -10.03 5.49 1.25
C SER A 244 -9.72 6.96 1.54
N TYR A 245 -8.44 7.32 1.42
CA TYR A 245 -7.96 8.70 1.39
C TYR A 245 -8.02 9.31 -0.02
N ILE A 246 -8.18 8.47 -1.06
CA ILE A 246 -8.37 8.91 -2.44
C ILE A 246 -9.76 9.54 -2.57
N ASP A 247 -9.84 10.66 -3.28
CA ASP A 247 -11.03 11.49 -3.43
C ASP A 247 -11.58 12.05 -2.11
N ALA A 248 -10.86 11.94 -0.99
CA ALA A 248 -11.32 12.42 0.31
C ALA A 248 -11.50 13.96 0.34
N GLY A 249 -10.73 14.68 -0.47
CA GLY A 249 -10.82 16.14 -0.59
C GLY A 249 -12.16 16.69 -1.10
N PHE A 250 -13.03 15.85 -1.66
CA PHE A 250 -14.38 16.27 -2.07
C PHE A 250 -15.42 16.16 -0.96
N SER A 251 -15.12 15.44 0.12
CA SER A 251 -16.08 15.24 1.21
C SER A 251 -16.06 16.43 2.17
N PRO A 252 -17.24 17.01 2.51
CA PRO A 252 -17.33 18.13 3.45
C PRO A 252 -17.13 17.71 4.91
N VAL A 253 -17.20 16.41 5.21
CA VAL A 253 -16.93 15.79 6.51
C VAL A 253 -16.22 14.43 6.33
N LEU A 254 -15.35 14.07 7.26
CA LEU A 254 -14.52 12.86 7.21
C LEU A 254 -14.74 11.93 8.42
N PHE A 255 -14.09 10.76 8.38
CA PHE A 255 -14.44 9.52 9.11
C PHE A 255 -15.83 8.93 8.82
N TRP A 256 -16.02 7.65 9.17
CA TRP A 256 -17.26 6.89 8.95
C TRP A 256 -18.50 7.56 9.58
N ASP A 257 -18.33 8.24 10.71
CA ASP A 257 -19.37 8.91 11.50
C ASP A 257 -19.49 10.43 11.23
N GLY A 258 -18.56 10.99 10.46
CA GLY A 258 -18.53 12.42 10.14
C GLY A 258 -17.90 13.31 11.21
N ARG A 259 -17.15 12.76 12.16
CA ARG A 259 -16.61 13.55 13.30
C ARG A 259 -15.56 14.59 12.90
N ALA A 260 -14.90 14.43 11.76
CA ALA A 260 -14.01 15.46 11.21
C ALA A 260 -14.85 16.43 10.37
N SER A 261 -14.93 17.68 10.83
CA SER A 261 -15.88 18.67 10.35
C SER A 261 -15.28 19.60 9.29
N GLY A 262 -16.11 20.39 8.61
CA GLY A 262 -15.64 21.43 7.69
C GLY A 262 -14.89 22.59 8.35
N THR A 263 -14.83 22.65 9.69
CA THR A 263 -14.09 23.63 10.48
C THR A 263 -12.87 22.97 11.11
N PHE A 264 -11.74 23.68 11.08
CA PHE A 264 -10.48 23.25 11.66
C PHE A 264 -10.03 24.22 12.75
N SER A 265 -9.74 23.68 13.94
CA SER A 265 -9.26 24.43 15.10
C SER A 265 -7.87 23.97 15.51
N ASP A 266 -7.08 24.90 16.05
CA ASP A 266 -5.78 24.59 16.64
C ASP A 266 -5.95 23.60 17.80
N PRO A 267 -5.31 22.41 17.76
CA PRO A 267 -5.44 21.40 18.81
C PRO A 267 -4.81 21.81 20.14
N ILE A 268 -4.01 22.89 20.19
CA ILE A 268 -3.43 23.42 21.43
C ILE A 268 -4.35 24.48 22.04
N GLY A 269 -4.64 25.56 21.31
CA GLY A 269 -5.39 26.71 21.82
C GLY A 269 -6.91 26.63 21.63
N GLY A 270 -7.42 25.70 20.81
CA GLY A 270 -8.84 25.55 20.49
C GLY A 270 -9.41 26.63 19.55
N ALA A 271 -8.60 27.62 19.15
CA ALA A 271 -9.02 28.68 18.25
C ALA A 271 -9.27 28.13 16.83
N ALA A 272 -10.36 28.56 16.20
CA ALA A 272 -10.67 28.19 14.82
C ALA A 272 -9.66 28.83 13.85
N VAL A 273 -8.99 27.99 13.06
CA VAL A 273 -8.00 28.39 12.04
C VAL A 273 -8.67 28.51 10.66
N LEU A 274 -9.48 27.52 10.29
CA LEU A 274 -10.22 27.51 9.03
C LEU A 274 -11.71 27.29 9.32
N GLN A 275 -12.56 28.19 8.82
CA GLN A 275 -14.00 28.16 9.12
C GLN A 275 -14.77 27.15 8.27
N ASN A 276 -14.35 26.92 7.02
CA ASN A 276 -15.05 26.09 6.05
C ASN A 276 -14.07 25.30 5.18
N GLY A 277 -14.50 24.15 4.64
CA GLY A 277 -13.74 23.34 3.68
C GLY A 277 -12.51 22.62 4.27
N ALA A 278 -12.46 22.48 5.59
CA ALA A 278 -11.27 22.03 6.33
C ALA A 278 -11.39 20.61 6.90
N ALA A 279 -12.20 19.74 6.27
CA ALA A 279 -12.44 18.38 6.75
C ALA A 279 -11.18 17.53 6.79
N LEU A 280 -10.27 17.69 5.81
CA LEU A 280 -8.98 17.01 5.79
C LEU A 280 -8.10 17.47 6.94
N GLU A 281 -7.94 18.79 7.15
CA GLU A 281 -7.18 19.33 8.27
C GLU A 281 -7.73 18.86 9.63
N SER A 282 -9.06 18.84 9.78
CA SER A 282 -9.73 18.33 10.98
C SER A 282 -9.50 16.83 11.21
N GLN A 283 -9.40 16.04 10.15
CA GLN A 283 -9.20 14.59 10.24
C GLN A 283 -7.80 14.23 10.73
N VAL A 284 -6.78 14.99 10.31
CA VAL A 284 -5.36 14.72 10.65
C VAL A 284 -5.12 14.76 12.16
N LEU A 285 -5.94 15.50 12.91
CA LEU A 285 -5.78 15.69 14.35
C LEU A 285 -5.93 14.41 15.20
N GLY A 286 -6.57 13.36 14.68
CA GLY A 286 -6.85 12.12 15.41
C GLY A 286 -5.68 11.13 15.42
N PRO A 287 -5.28 10.57 14.27
CA PRO A 287 -4.37 9.42 14.23
C PRO A 287 -3.02 9.61 14.94
N PRO A 288 -2.30 10.75 14.79
CA PRO A 288 -0.98 10.95 15.40
C PRO A 288 -0.93 10.92 16.93
N VAL A 289 -2.07 11.07 17.60
CA VAL A 289 -2.22 11.02 19.07
C VAL A 289 -3.12 9.87 19.53
N SER A 290 -3.61 9.04 18.61
CA SER A 290 -4.45 7.89 18.90
C SER A 290 -3.60 6.71 19.34
N SER A 291 -3.88 6.17 20.53
CA SER A 291 -3.11 5.07 21.13
C SER A 291 -3.24 3.75 20.37
N ALA A 292 -4.33 3.58 19.61
CA ALA A 292 -4.54 2.41 18.77
C ALA A 292 -3.93 2.56 17.38
N GLU A 293 -3.59 3.78 16.96
CA GLU A 293 -3.13 4.07 15.59
C GLU A 293 -1.64 4.41 15.53
N MET A 294 -1.20 5.54 16.11
CA MET A 294 0.18 6.05 15.94
C MET A 294 0.86 6.46 17.24
N ALA A 295 0.23 6.34 18.41
CA ALA A 295 0.75 6.95 19.64
C ALA A 295 0.79 6.01 20.84
N ASN A 296 1.53 6.42 21.87
CA ASN A 296 1.24 5.98 23.23
C ASN A 296 0.03 6.77 23.79
N ALA A 297 -0.58 6.28 24.87
CA ALA A 297 -1.82 6.83 25.44
C ALA A 297 -1.77 8.30 25.87
N ASN A 298 -0.58 8.86 26.13
CA ASN A 298 -0.43 10.21 26.69
C ASN A 298 0.25 11.19 25.73
N ARG A 299 0.44 10.82 24.47
CA ARG A 299 1.13 11.67 23.50
C ARG A 299 0.27 12.87 23.13
N THR A 300 0.88 14.04 23.11
CA THR A 300 0.23 15.29 22.73
C THR A 300 0.65 15.78 21.35
N TRP A 301 -0.08 16.75 20.81
CA TRP A 301 0.31 17.44 19.58
C TRP A 301 1.62 18.25 19.71
N VAL A 302 2.00 18.66 20.94
CA VAL A 302 3.31 19.27 21.21
C VAL A 302 4.42 18.24 20.99
N ASP A 303 4.24 17.00 21.45
CA ASP A 303 5.21 15.92 21.24
C ASP A 303 5.33 15.54 19.77
N VAL A 304 4.22 15.53 19.03
CA VAL A 304 4.21 15.28 17.57
C VAL A 304 4.97 16.38 16.84
N ALA A 305 4.67 17.65 17.08
CA ALA A 305 5.35 18.77 16.43
C ALA A 305 6.86 18.79 16.76
N SER A 306 7.22 18.55 18.02
CA SER A 306 8.60 18.42 18.45
C SER A 306 9.31 17.23 17.77
N ARG A 307 8.66 16.07 17.64
CA ARG A 307 9.20 14.92 16.91
C ARG A 307 9.51 15.28 15.45
N VAL A 308 8.55 15.90 14.75
CA VAL A 308 8.74 16.31 13.35
C VAL A 308 9.89 17.31 13.23
N ALA A 309 9.95 18.34 14.08
CA ALA A 309 11.02 19.36 14.04
C ALA A 309 12.43 18.78 14.20
N ASN A 310 12.57 17.69 14.95
CA ASN A 310 13.85 17.04 15.26
C ASN A 310 14.15 15.81 14.39
N SER A 311 13.28 15.48 13.43
CA SER A 311 13.47 14.34 12.52
C SER A 311 14.03 14.81 11.18
N GLN A 312 14.82 13.93 10.55
CA GLN A 312 15.18 14.08 9.15
C GLN A 312 14.04 13.55 8.28
N PRO A 313 13.56 14.29 7.26
CA PRO A 313 12.43 13.86 6.44
C PRO A 313 12.65 12.49 5.81
N LEU A 314 11.71 11.56 6.02
CA LEU A 314 11.71 10.22 5.43
C LEU A 314 12.98 9.39 5.71
N ALA A 315 13.70 9.66 6.80
CA ALA A 315 14.96 8.96 7.12
C ALA A 315 14.84 7.44 7.26
N LEU A 316 13.65 6.96 7.63
CA LEU A 316 13.36 5.52 7.71
C LEU A 316 13.08 4.89 6.35
N SER A 317 12.58 5.69 5.40
CA SER A 317 12.12 5.20 4.12
C SER A 317 13.28 4.65 3.30
N PRO A 318 13.24 3.37 2.91
CA PRO A 318 14.23 2.79 2.02
C PRO A 318 14.37 3.42 0.64
N SER A 319 13.25 3.87 0.08
CA SER A 319 13.18 4.42 -1.26
C SER A 319 12.17 5.56 -1.31
N VAL A 320 12.61 6.70 -1.85
CA VAL A 320 11.78 7.90 -2.02
C VAL A 320 11.72 8.26 -3.52
N PRO A 321 10.52 8.55 -4.08
CA PRO A 321 10.36 9.00 -5.47
C PRO A 321 11.30 10.16 -5.79
N ALA A 322 11.86 10.17 -7.00
CA ALA A 322 12.94 11.11 -7.37
C ALA A 322 12.57 12.57 -7.16
N GLY A 323 11.37 13.00 -7.58
CA GLY A 323 10.88 14.35 -7.34
C GLY A 323 10.90 14.72 -5.86
N LEU A 324 10.28 13.90 -5.00
CA LEU A 324 10.24 14.14 -3.57
C LEU A 324 11.63 14.12 -2.92
N ARG A 325 12.47 13.16 -3.30
CA ARG A 325 13.86 13.02 -2.82
C ARG A 325 14.69 14.25 -3.16
N ASN A 326 14.61 14.72 -4.40
CA ASN A 326 15.32 15.92 -4.86
C ASN A 326 14.86 17.16 -4.11
N TRP A 327 13.55 17.27 -3.87
CA TRP A 327 13.01 18.37 -3.10
C TRP A 327 13.51 18.31 -1.64
N ILE A 328 13.36 17.20 -0.91
CA ILE A 328 13.77 17.14 0.52
C ILE A 328 15.29 17.15 0.74
N SER A 329 16.10 16.88 -0.29
CA SER A 329 17.54 16.59 -0.18
C SER A 329 18.32 17.58 0.72
N GLY A 330 18.95 17.03 1.76
CA GLY A 330 19.83 17.75 2.68
C GLY A 330 19.15 18.76 3.60
N ARG A 331 17.82 18.71 3.73
CA ARG A 331 17.03 19.67 4.52
C ARG A 331 16.33 19.02 5.70
N SER A 332 16.29 19.77 6.80
CA SER A 332 15.48 19.50 7.97
C SER A 332 14.01 19.89 7.73
N TYR A 333 13.08 19.34 8.52
CA TYR A 333 11.68 19.77 8.46
C TYR A 333 11.50 21.29 8.66
N PRO A 334 12.12 21.97 9.64
CA PRO A 334 12.02 23.43 9.76
C PRO A 334 12.35 24.19 8.46
N GLU A 335 13.34 23.75 7.68
CA GLU A 335 13.64 24.37 6.38
C GLU A 335 12.56 24.08 5.31
N LEU A 336 11.95 22.89 5.35
CA LEU A 336 10.80 22.55 4.49
C LEU A 336 9.55 23.38 4.85
N PHE A 337 9.29 23.59 6.14
CA PHE A 337 8.20 24.47 6.60
C PHE A 337 8.46 25.93 6.23
N GLN A 338 9.71 26.39 6.29
CA GLN A 338 10.08 27.73 5.84
C GLN A 338 9.75 27.96 4.36
N GLU A 339 9.97 26.97 3.50
CA GLU A 339 9.58 27.04 2.08
C GLU A 339 8.06 26.97 1.89
N ALA A 340 7.37 26.07 2.59
CA ALA A 340 5.94 25.83 2.40
C ALA A 340 5.01 26.89 3.04
N PHE A 341 5.44 27.49 4.15
CA PHE A 341 4.61 28.40 4.97
C PHE A 341 5.26 29.76 5.24
N GLY A 342 6.48 30.00 4.76
CA GLY A 342 7.21 31.25 5.02
C GLY A 342 7.76 31.37 6.45
N THR A 343 7.75 30.29 7.24
CA THR A 343 8.32 30.23 8.60
C THR A 343 8.84 28.83 8.92
N SER A 344 9.95 28.75 9.65
CA SER A 344 10.54 27.48 10.10
C SER A 344 9.77 26.77 11.22
N ASP A 345 8.75 27.42 11.77
CA ASP A 345 7.97 26.92 12.90
C ASP A 345 7.13 25.69 12.51
N VAL A 346 7.53 24.53 13.03
CA VAL A 346 6.77 23.29 12.93
C VAL A 346 5.68 23.28 13.99
N THR A 347 4.41 23.39 13.57
CA THR A 347 3.24 23.45 14.47
C THR A 347 2.21 22.40 14.09
N PRO A 348 1.32 21.99 15.02
CA PRO A 348 0.23 21.05 14.72
C PRO A 348 -0.65 21.53 13.56
N VAL A 349 -0.97 22.83 13.55
CA VAL A 349 -1.75 23.48 12.48
C VAL A 349 -1.10 23.29 11.12
N ARG A 350 0.19 23.62 10.98
CA ARG A 350 0.89 23.52 9.70
C ARG A 350 1.15 22.09 9.27
N ILE A 351 1.33 21.15 10.20
CA ILE A 351 1.40 19.71 9.90
C ILE A 351 0.08 19.26 9.26
N ALA A 352 -1.05 19.59 9.89
CA ALA A 352 -2.38 19.23 9.38
C ALA A 352 -2.67 19.89 8.03
N GLU A 353 -2.36 21.18 7.87
CA GLU A 353 -2.51 21.89 6.60
C GLU A 353 -1.68 21.27 5.47
N ALA A 354 -0.41 20.92 5.73
CA ALA A 354 0.44 20.31 4.72
C ALA A 354 -0.08 18.94 4.29
N ILE A 355 -0.41 18.06 5.24
CA ILE A 355 -0.98 16.72 4.95
C ILE A 355 -2.28 16.85 4.16
N ALA A 356 -3.20 17.72 4.60
CA ALA A 356 -4.44 17.98 3.89
C ALA A 356 -4.23 18.52 2.47
N THR A 357 -3.22 19.38 2.27
CA THR A 357 -2.84 19.85 0.93
C THR A 357 -2.38 18.70 0.04
N PHE A 358 -1.58 17.75 0.55
CA PHE A 358 -1.21 16.56 -0.20
C PHE A 358 -2.43 15.70 -0.54
N GLU A 359 -3.31 15.40 0.42
CA GLU A 359 -4.49 14.56 0.19
C GLU A 359 -5.45 15.16 -0.86
N ARG A 360 -5.53 16.49 -0.98
CA ARG A 360 -6.30 17.15 -2.06
C ARG A 360 -5.77 16.90 -3.47
N THR A 361 -4.50 16.50 -3.60
CA THR A 361 -3.93 16.16 -4.92
C THR A 361 -4.31 14.76 -5.39
N LEU A 362 -4.95 13.95 -4.53
CA LEU A 362 -5.18 12.52 -4.75
C LEU A 362 -6.62 12.24 -5.20
N TYR A 363 -6.96 12.70 -6.40
CA TYR A 363 -8.26 12.48 -7.01
C TYR A 363 -8.17 11.61 -8.28
N SER A 364 -9.13 10.69 -8.43
CA SER A 364 -9.08 9.62 -9.42
C SER A 364 -10.00 9.91 -10.61
N ASP A 365 -9.56 10.81 -11.50
CA ASP A 365 -10.35 11.35 -12.62
C ASP A 365 -10.15 10.65 -13.98
N GLN A 366 -9.56 9.45 -14.00
CA GLN A 366 -9.23 8.71 -15.24
C GLN A 366 -9.74 7.25 -15.24
N THR A 367 -10.90 7.00 -14.63
CA THR A 367 -11.53 5.66 -14.66
C THR A 367 -12.10 5.35 -16.06
N PRO A 368 -12.30 4.08 -16.44
CA PRO A 368 -13.02 3.74 -17.68
C PRO A 368 -14.43 4.36 -17.77
N PHE A 369 -15.11 4.56 -16.63
CA PHE A 369 -16.35 5.32 -16.55
C PHE A 369 -16.15 6.78 -16.98
N ASP A 370 -15.09 7.46 -16.53
CA ASP A 370 -14.81 8.84 -16.92
C ASP A 370 -14.55 8.96 -18.43
N LEU A 371 -13.83 8.00 -19.02
CA LEU A 371 -13.58 7.95 -20.47
C LEU A 371 -14.87 7.71 -21.27
N SER A 372 -15.77 6.88 -20.76
CA SER A 372 -17.06 6.58 -21.39
C SER A 372 -18.02 7.76 -21.35
N VAL A 373 -18.13 8.46 -20.21
CA VAL A 373 -18.94 9.69 -20.08
C VAL A 373 -18.49 10.78 -21.05
N GLN A 374 -17.18 10.82 -21.33
CA GLN A 374 -16.58 11.75 -22.29
C GLN A 374 -16.58 11.24 -23.74
N GLN A 375 -17.20 10.09 -24.04
CA GLN A 375 -17.22 9.46 -25.36
C GLN A 375 -15.82 9.24 -25.98
N ILE A 376 -14.82 8.97 -25.15
CA ILE A 376 -13.45 8.65 -25.59
C ILE A 376 -13.37 7.14 -25.84
N THR A 377 -13.73 6.35 -24.83
CA THR A 377 -13.71 4.89 -24.89
C THR A 377 -14.99 4.35 -24.27
N PRO A 378 -15.80 3.54 -24.98
CA PRO A 378 -17.01 2.97 -24.42
C PRO A 378 -16.70 1.92 -23.34
N LEU A 379 -17.62 1.74 -22.39
CA LEU A 379 -17.55 0.62 -21.44
C LEU A 379 -17.70 -0.73 -22.14
N GLY A 380 -17.14 -1.78 -21.54
CA GLY A 380 -17.37 -3.15 -21.95
C GLY A 380 -18.83 -3.57 -21.79
N ALA A 381 -19.23 -4.65 -22.46
CA ALA A 381 -20.63 -5.09 -22.47
C ALA A 381 -21.15 -5.47 -21.06
N ALA A 382 -20.34 -6.14 -20.24
CA ALA A 382 -20.73 -6.49 -18.87
C ALA A 382 -20.84 -5.25 -17.96
N GLU A 383 -19.88 -4.33 -18.06
CA GLU A 383 -19.88 -3.06 -17.32
C GLU A 383 -21.09 -2.19 -17.70
N THR A 384 -21.44 -2.16 -18.99
CA THR A 384 -22.62 -1.44 -19.49
C THR A 384 -23.92 -2.01 -18.90
N ARG A 385 -24.07 -3.35 -18.90
CA ARG A 385 -25.23 -4.00 -18.24
C ARG A 385 -25.23 -3.74 -16.74
N GLY A 386 -24.06 -3.83 -16.10
CA GLY A 386 -23.87 -3.54 -14.67
C GLY A 386 -24.26 -2.12 -14.28
N GLN A 387 -23.88 -1.13 -15.09
CA GLN A 387 -24.29 0.26 -14.92
C GLN A 387 -25.81 0.41 -15.04
N GLY A 388 -26.44 -0.27 -16.01
CA GLY A 388 -27.89 -0.31 -16.12
C GLY A 388 -28.58 -0.86 -14.87
N ILE A 389 -28.02 -1.93 -14.28
CA ILE A 389 -28.51 -2.50 -13.01
C ILE A 389 -28.32 -1.50 -11.87
N PHE A 390 -27.15 -0.89 -11.74
CA PHE A 390 -26.86 0.13 -10.73
C PHE A 390 -27.88 1.28 -10.73
N ASN A 391 -28.24 1.76 -11.92
CA ASN A 391 -29.20 2.85 -12.09
C ASN A 391 -30.65 2.43 -11.84
N THR A 392 -31.04 1.22 -12.25
CA THR A 392 -32.44 0.75 -12.16
C THR A 392 -32.79 0.10 -10.83
N ARG A 393 -31.79 -0.26 -10.02
CA ARG A 393 -31.98 -0.90 -8.70
C ARG A 393 -31.82 0.06 -7.51
N GLY A 394 -31.70 1.36 -7.77
CA GLY A 394 -31.68 2.41 -6.74
C GLY A 394 -30.32 2.58 -6.03
N CYS A 395 -29.24 1.96 -6.51
CA CYS A 395 -27.90 2.15 -5.95
C CYS A 395 -27.46 3.63 -6.07
N ASN A 396 -27.83 4.26 -7.18
CA ASN A 396 -27.56 5.67 -7.49
C ASN A 396 -28.30 6.68 -6.61
N VAL A 397 -29.20 6.26 -5.72
CA VAL A 397 -29.87 7.17 -4.78
C VAL A 397 -28.89 7.67 -3.73
N CYS A 398 -28.10 6.76 -3.14
CA CYS A 398 -27.03 7.13 -2.20
C CYS A 398 -25.69 7.29 -2.94
N HIS A 399 -25.42 6.47 -3.96
CA HIS A 399 -24.17 6.49 -4.71
C HIS A 399 -24.29 7.28 -6.01
N ALA A 400 -24.52 8.58 -5.90
CA ALA A 400 -24.81 9.48 -7.01
C ALA A 400 -23.59 10.30 -7.49
N GLY A 401 -23.74 10.94 -8.65
CA GLY A 401 -22.82 11.94 -9.16
C GLY A 401 -21.44 11.40 -9.55
N SER A 402 -20.49 12.31 -9.77
CA SER A 402 -19.14 11.95 -10.21
C SER A 402 -18.36 11.14 -9.16
N LEU A 403 -18.70 11.22 -7.88
CA LEU A 403 -18.04 10.46 -6.81
C LEU A 403 -18.72 9.13 -6.47
N PHE A 404 -19.90 8.86 -7.04
CA PHE A 404 -20.74 7.75 -6.60
C PHE A 404 -20.97 7.79 -5.08
N SER A 405 -21.28 8.97 -4.56
CA SER A 405 -21.57 9.23 -3.15
C SER A 405 -22.34 10.54 -3.00
N ASP A 406 -23.41 10.50 -2.22
CA ASP A 406 -24.17 11.65 -1.74
C ASP A 406 -23.51 12.36 -0.54
N ASN A 407 -22.42 11.79 0.00
CA ASN A 407 -21.78 12.19 1.26
C ASN A 407 -22.72 12.23 2.48
N ALA A 408 -23.92 11.67 2.39
CA ALA A 408 -24.90 11.62 3.47
C ALA A 408 -24.65 10.39 4.36
N PHE A 409 -25.47 10.23 5.40
CA PHE A 409 -25.36 9.18 6.39
C PHE A 409 -26.59 8.29 6.35
N HIS A 410 -26.36 6.98 6.32
CA HIS A 410 -27.43 5.98 6.20
C HIS A 410 -27.13 4.78 7.08
N ASN A 411 -28.17 4.20 7.66
CA ASN A 411 -28.12 2.86 8.23
C ASN A 411 -28.61 1.86 7.17
N ILE A 412 -27.76 0.89 6.85
CA ILE A 412 -28.02 -0.12 5.81
C ILE A 412 -28.07 -1.55 6.37
N GLY A 413 -28.06 -1.72 7.69
CA GLY A 413 -28.17 -3.05 8.31
C GLY A 413 -26.92 -3.91 8.22
N VAL A 414 -25.72 -3.31 8.35
CA VAL A 414 -24.44 -4.05 8.36
C VAL A 414 -24.20 -4.79 9.69
N ARG A 415 -24.63 -4.22 10.82
CA ARG A 415 -24.49 -4.82 12.15
C ARG A 415 -25.56 -4.26 13.09
N PRO A 416 -25.81 -4.89 14.26
CA PRO A 416 -26.69 -4.33 15.28
C PRO A 416 -26.25 -2.92 15.72
N GLN A 417 -27.22 -2.03 15.88
CA GLN A 417 -27.01 -0.63 16.27
C GLN A 417 -26.32 -0.45 17.63
N THR A 418 -26.43 -1.43 18.51
CA THR A 418 -25.84 -1.41 19.87
C THR A 418 -24.34 -1.66 19.86
N GLU A 419 -23.80 -2.27 18.81
CA GLU A 419 -22.37 -2.61 18.73
C GLU A 419 -21.53 -1.45 18.18
N ASP A 420 -22.10 -0.62 17.29
CA ASP A 420 -21.49 0.62 16.85
C ASP A 420 -22.56 1.65 16.50
N THR A 421 -22.69 2.67 17.35
CA THR A 421 -23.72 3.70 17.23
C THR A 421 -23.43 4.73 16.12
N GLY A 422 -22.24 4.68 15.49
CA GLY A 422 -21.94 5.47 14.30
C GLY A 422 -22.10 6.97 14.51
N ARG A 423 -22.83 7.62 13.60
CA ARG A 423 -23.07 9.08 13.61
C ARG A 423 -23.74 9.62 14.89
N PHE A 424 -24.47 8.79 15.64
CA PHE A 424 -25.01 9.19 16.94
C PHE A 424 -23.92 9.75 17.87
N GLN A 425 -22.70 9.21 17.83
CA GLN A 425 -21.56 9.66 18.66
C GLN A 425 -21.15 11.12 18.37
N VAL A 426 -21.47 11.63 17.18
CA VAL A 426 -21.16 13.00 16.75
C VAL A 426 -22.33 13.95 17.00
N THR A 427 -23.55 13.46 16.87
CA THR A 427 -24.76 14.31 16.81
C THR A 427 -25.58 14.29 18.10
N GLY A 428 -25.51 13.22 18.90
CA GLY A 428 -26.41 12.95 20.01
C GLY A 428 -27.87 12.67 19.60
N ASN A 429 -28.18 12.61 18.31
CA ASN A 429 -29.54 12.40 17.80
C ASN A 429 -29.81 10.90 17.61
N THR A 430 -30.78 10.36 18.34
CA THR A 430 -31.13 8.93 18.32
C THR A 430 -31.54 8.42 16.95
N ASN A 431 -32.00 9.29 16.04
CA ASN A 431 -32.31 8.91 14.66
C ASN A 431 -31.05 8.59 13.85
N ASN A 432 -29.85 9.00 14.31
CA ASN A 432 -28.59 8.74 13.63
C ASN A 432 -27.83 7.51 14.16
N ILE A 433 -28.46 6.68 15.00
CA ILE A 433 -27.82 5.48 15.53
C ILE A 433 -27.54 4.49 14.40
N GLY A 434 -26.30 4.00 14.32
CA GLY A 434 -25.84 3.04 13.31
C GLY A 434 -25.73 3.61 11.90
N GLU A 435 -25.89 4.93 11.73
CA GLU A 435 -25.69 5.56 10.43
C GLU A 435 -24.20 5.84 10.18
N PHE A 436 -23.79 5.56 8.94
CA PHE A 436 -22.44 5.82 8.47
C PHE A 436 -22.46 6.56 7.14
N ARG A 437 -21.40 7.34 6.89
CA ARG A 437 -21.27 8.12 5.67
C ARG A 437 -21.19 7.20 4.46
N THR A 438 -21.95 7.49 3.41
CA THR A 438 -21.84 6.84 2.10
C THR A 438 -20.43 7.03 1.54
N PRO A 439 -19.60 5.98 1.40
CA PRO A 439 -18.29 6.11 0.82
C PRO A 439 -18.39 6.34 -0.70
N SER A 440 -17.41 7.04 -1.29
CA SER A 440 -17.19 7.02 -2.74
C SER A 440 -17.06 5.58 -3.23
N LEU A 441 -17.61 5.26 -4.41
CA LEU A 441 -17.40 3.96 -5.07
C LEU A 441 -16.25 4.00 -6.08
N ARG A 442 -15.59 5.14 -6.30
CA ARG A 442 -14.33 5.16 -7.05
C ARG A 442 -13.32 4.24 -6.38
N ASN A 443 -12.63 3.46 -7.20
CA ASN A 443 -11.65 2.45 -6.81
C ASN A 443 -12.19 1.37 -5.85
N VAL A 444 -13.52 1.16 -5.80
CA VAL A 444 -14.14 0.16 -4.91
C VAL A 444 -13.64 -1.25 -5.19
N GLY A 445 -13.24 -1.56 -6.44
CA GLY A 445 -12.67 -2.84 -6.83
C GLY A 445 -11.38 -3.22 -6.11
N LEU A 446 -10.65 -2.25 -5.56
CA LEU A 446 -9.30 -2.45 -4.99
C LEU A 446 -9.26 -2.45 -3.46
N ARG A 447 -10.35 -2.12 -2.78
CA ARG A 447 -10.31 -1.69 -1.36
C ARG A 447 -10.91 -2.67 -0.36
N GLY A 448 -10.97 -3.95 -0.72
CA GLY A 448 -11.41 -4.99 0.21
C GLY A 448 -10.60 -4.97 1.52
N PRO A 449 -11.14 -5.51 2.61
CA PRO A 449 -12.55 -5.89 2.81
C PRO A 449 -13.49 -4.68 2.93
N TYR A 450 -14.78 -4.91 3.09
CA TYR A 450 -15.82 -3.88 2.92
C TYR A 450 -16.61 -3.57 4.18
N PHE A 451 -17.29 -2.42 4.13
CA PHE A 451 -18.02 -1.77 5.22
C PHE A 451 -17.13 -1.23 6.35
N HIS A 452 -17.75 -0.53 7.31
CA HIS A 452 -17.06 0.11 8.43
C HIS A 452 -16.39 -0.89 9.38
N ASN A 453 -16.80 -2.16 9.36
CA ASN A 453 -16.25 -3.24 10.16
C ASN A 453 -15.36 -4.22 9.37
N GLY A 454 -15.20 -4.03 8.05
CA GLY A 454 -14.35 -4.90 7.23
C GLY A 454 -14.75 -6.37 7.20
N ARG A 455 -16.01 -6.73 7.50
CA ARG A 455 -16.39 -8.15 7.66
C ARG A 455 -16.53 -8.91 6.34
N LEU A 456 -16.72 -8.21 5.21
CA LEU A 456 -16.90 -8.87 3.91
C LEU A 456 -15.62 -8.76 3.09
N ALA A 457 -15.07 -9.90 2.66
CA ALA A 457 -13.79 -9.96 1.97
C ALA A 457 -13.91 -9.48 0.51
N ALA A 458 -14.97 -9.88 -0.19
CA ALA A 458 -15.12 -9.70 -1.62
C ALA A 458 -16.28 -8.76 -2.00
N LEU A 459 -16.20 -8.16 -3.19
CA LEU A 459 -17.23 -7.23 -3.69
C LEU A 459 -18.52 -7.99 -4.05
N GLU A 460 -18.37 -9.25 -4.45
CA GLU A 460 -19.43 -10.22 -4.64
C GLU A 460 -20.26 -10.37 -3.37
N ASP A 461 -19.61 -10.46 -2.20
CA ASP A 461 -20.30 -10.55 -0.91
C ASP A 461 -21.10 -9.28 -0.59
N VAL A 462 -20.57 -8.11 -0.97
CA VAL A 462 -21.26 -6.83 -0.84
C VAL A 462 -22.50 -6.79 -1.74
N VAL A 463 -22.39 -7.21 -3.00
CA VAL A 463 -23.54 -7.28 -3.90
C VAL A 463 -24.56 -8.29 -3.38
N ALA A 464 -24.13 -9.44 -2.87
CA ALA A 464 -25.01 -10.43 -2.24
C ALA A 464 -25.69 -9.88 -0.98
N PHE A 465 -25.00 -9.03 -0.21
CA PHE A 465 -25.55 -8.34 0.97
C PHE A 465 -26.72 -7.43 0.62
N TYR A 466 -26.56 -6.59 -0.40
CA TYR A 466 -27.67 -5.77 -0.87
C TYR A 466 -28.77 -6.63 -1.53
N ASN A 467 -28.40 -7.68 -2.25
CA ASN A 467 -29.38 -8.53 -2.93
C ASN A 467 -30.34 -9.26 -1.97
N ARG A 468 -29.90 -9.54 -0.73
CA ARG A 468 -30.74 -10.11 0.33
C ARG A 468 -31.37 -9.07 1.26
N GLY A 469 -31.10 -7.77 1.05
CA GLY A 469 -31.75 -6.68 1.78
C GLY A 469 -31.05 -6.26 3.08
N GLY A 470 -29.75 -6.49 3.21
CA GLY A 470 -29.02 -6.25 4.46
C GLY A 470 -29.09 -7.46 5.41
N ASP A 471 -28.32 -7.41 6.50
CA ASP A 471 -28.24 -8.53 7.46
C ASP A 471 -28.95 -8.25 8.79
N PHE A 472 -29.15 -6.97 9.14
CA PHE A 472 -29.75 -6.55 10.39
C PHE A 472 -30.81 -5.49 10.15
N ASP A 473 -31.92 -5.58 10.88
CA ASP A 473 -33.00 -4.63 10.82
C ASP A 473 -32.90 -3.55 11.91
N ALA A 474 -33.39 -2.35 11.63
CA ALA A 474 -33.45 -1.24 12.58
C ALA A 474 -34.49 -0.18 12.16
N PRO A 475 -35.06 0.58 13.12
CA PRO A 475 -36.16 1.52 12.83
C PRO A 475 -35.83 2.65 11.84
N ASN A 476 -34.56 3.02 11.71
CA ASN A 476 -34.08 4.09 10.83
C ASN A 476 -33.49 3.59 9.50
N ILE A 477 -33.65 2.32 9.16
CA ILE A 477 -33.31 1.80 7.83
C ILE A 477 -34.39 2.23 6.83
N ASN A 478 -33.98 2.67 5.64
CA ASN A 478 -34.91 2.95 4.56
C ASN A 478 -35.23 1.67 3.77
N HIS A 479 -36.27 0.94 4.17
CA HIS A 479 -36.68 -0.33 3.53
C HIS A 479 -37.21 -0.21 2.10
N ASN A 480 -37.43 1.01 1.59
CA ASN A 480 -37.71 1.19 0.15
C ASN A 480 -36.45 0.98 -0.70
N LEU A 481 -35.27 1.25 -0.12
CA LEU A 481 -33.97 1.12 -0.77
C LEU A 481 -33.24 -0.16 -0.32
N ILE A 482 -33.25 -0.45 0.98
CA ILE A 482 -32.60 -1.63 1.55
C ILE A 482 -33.64 -2.74 1.69
N ARG A 483 -33.69 -3.60 0.67
CA ARG A 483 -34.64 -4.71 0.54
C ARG A 483 -34.08 -5.78 -0.40
N PRO A 484 -34.58 -7.02 -0.39
CA PRO A 484 -34.19 -8.01 -1.37
C PRO A 484 -34.37 -7.49 -2.80
N LEU A 485 -33.30 -7.54 -3.60
CA LEU A 485 -33.29 -6.96 -4.96
C LEU A 485 -33.68 -7.96 -6.05
N GLY A 486 -33.61 -9.26 -5.75
CA GLY A 486 -33.97 -10.34 -6.69
C GLY A 486 -33.07 -10.42 -7.92
N LEU A 487 -31.79 -10.05 -7.78
CA LEU A 487 -30.81 -10.08 -8.87
C LEU A 487 -30.42 -11.52 -9.20
N SER A 488 -30.45 -11.86 -10.50
CA SER A 488 -29.91 -13.13 -10.99
C SER A 488 -28.39 -13.21 -10.80
N PRO A 489 -27.77 -14.41 -10.80
CA PRO A 489 -26.32 -14.54 -10.72
C PRO A 489 -25.58 -13.73 -11.81
N GLN A 490 -26.12 -13.69 -13.03
CA GLN A 490 -25.54 -12.88 -14.11
C GLN A 490 -25.64 -11.38 -13.81
N GLN A 491 -26.77 -10.90 -13.26
CA GLN A 491 -26.93 -9.49 -12.90
C GLN A 491 -25.99 -9.09 -11.77
N GLN A 492 -25.78 -9.96 -10.78
CA GLN A 492 -24.80 -9.71 -9.73
C GLN A 492 -23.38 -9.63 -10.30
N SER A 493 -23.00 -10.55 -11.20
CA SER A 493 -21.71 -10.54 -11.89
C SER A 493 -21.50 -9.27 -12.74
N ASP A 494 -22.50 -8.88 -13.54
CA ASP A 494 -22.44 -7.66 -14.35
C ASP A 494 -22.30 -6.40 -13.47
N LEU A 495 -23.02 -6.33 -12.34
CA LEU A 495 -22.90 -5.23 -11.37
C LEU A 495 -21.50 -5.19 -10.74
N VAL A 496 -20.94 -6.34 -10.36
CA VAL A 496 -19.55 -6.43 -9.87
C VAL A 496 -18.56 -5.97 -10.94
N ALA A 497 -18.75 -6.35 -12.21
CA ALA A 497 -17.88 -5.90 -13.30
C ALA A 497 -17.89 -4.36 -13.45
N PHE A 498 -19.06 -3.73 -13.39
CA PHE A 498 -19.16 -2.27 -13.38
C PHE A 498 -18.41 -1.66 -12.18
N LEU A 499 -18.68 -2.11 -10.96
CA LEU A 499 -18.07 -1.56 -9.75
C LEU A 499 -16.55 -1.77 -9.69
N ARG A 500 -16.08 -2.97 -10.09
CA ARG A 500 -14.66 -3.35 -10.00
C ARG A 500 -13.83 -2.70 -11.09
N ASN A 501 -14.31 -2.74 -12.34
CA ASN A 501 -13.50 -2.38 -13.49
C ASN A 501 -13.76 -0.95 -13.95
N ALA A 502 -15.04 -0.58 -14.11
CA ALA A 502 -15.38 0.72 -14.69
C ALA A 502 -15.04 1.89 -13.74
N LEU A 503 -14.98 1.65 -12.43
CA LEU A 503 -14.73 2.68 -11.42
C LEU A 503 -13.30 2.70 -10.88
N THR A 504 -12.38 1.90 -11.43
CA THR A 504 -10.99 1.83 -10.97
C THR A 504 -10.09 2.66 -11.88
N ASP A 505 -9.38 3.63 -11.30
CA ASP A 505 -8.43 4.46 -12.02
C ASP A 505 -7.11 3.68 -12.20
N PRO A 506 -6.62 3.50 -13.45
CA PRO A 506 -5.39 2.76 -13.69
C PRO A 506 -4.17 3.30 -12.93
N ARG A 507 -4.12 4.62 -12.66
CA ARG A 507 -3.01 5.23 -11.92
C ARG A 507 -3.03 4.86 -10.44
N VAL A 508 -4.23 4.67 -9.87
CA VAL A 508 -4.41 4.22 -8.48
C VAL A 508 -3.92 2.79 -8.34
N LEU A 509 -4.34 1.89 -9.25
CA LEU A 509 -3.90 0.51 -9.29
C LEU A 509 -2.38 0.40 -9.44
N ALA A 510 -1.81 1.16 -10.38
CA ALA A 510 -0.37 1.14 -10.67
C ALA A 510 0.47 1.96 -9.68
N ALA A 511 -0.15 2.67 -8.73
CA ALA A 511 0.49 3.62 -7.82
C ALA A 511 1.43 4.61 -8.56
N THR A 512 0.99 5.10 -9.72
CA THR A 512 1.71 6.13 -10.48
C THR A 512 1.27 7.52 -10.04
N ALA A 513 2.08 8.53 -10.30
CA ALA A 513 1.78 9.91 -9.94
C ALA A 513 0.33 10.32 -10.33
N PRO A 514 -0.40 11.01 -9.44
CA PRO A 514 0.04 11.56 -8.15
C PRO A 514 0.04 10.55 -6.98
N PHE A 515 -0.31 9.28 -7.22
CA PHE A 515 -0.43 8.22 -6.22
C PHE A 515 0.89 7.47 -5.94
N ASP A 516 1.99 7.91 -6.53
CA ASP A 516 3.33 7.40 -6.23
C ASP A 516 3.72 7.72 -4.79
N ARG A 517 4.57 6.88 -4.19
CA ARG A 517 4.87 6.96 -2.76
C ARG A 517 6.30 6.53 -2.45
N PRO A 518 6.86 6.97 -1.32
CA PRO A 518 7.97 6.29 -0.67
C PRO A 518 7.59 4.86 -0.25
N THR A 519 8.58 3.97 -0.23
CA THR A 519 8.48 2.68 0.45
C THR A 519 8.64 2.91 1.95
N LEU A 520 7.79 2.28 2.77
CA LEU A 520 7.84 2.42 4.22
C LEU A 520 8.92 1.51 4.82
N TYR A 521 9.44 1.86 5.99
CA TYR A 521 10.37 0.98 6.71
C TYR A 521 9.68 -0.32 7.09
N SER A 522 8.41 -0.26 7.53
CA SER A 522 7.60 -1.43 7.90
C SER A 522 7.34 -2.42 6.76
N GLU A 523 7.57 -2.04 5.50
CA GLU A 523 7.46 -2.92 4.32
C GLU A 523 8.79 -3.56 3.89
N SER A 524 9.90 -3.08 4.47
CA SER A 524 11.25 -3.37 4.02
C SER A 524 11.91 -4.50 4.81
N ASN A 525 13.06 -4.96 4.32
CA ASN A 525 13.94 -5.89 5.05
C ASN A 525 14.71 -5.21 6.20
N ARG A 526 14.50 -3.91 6.46
CA ARG A 526 15.10 -3.21 7.60
C ARG A 526 14.40 -3.56 8.93
N VAL A 527 13.18 -4.11 8.87
CA VAL A 527 12.46 -4.56 10.07
C VAL A 527 13.20 -5.75 10.68
N PRO A 528 13.47 -5.76 12.01
CA PRO A 528 14.09 -6.91 12.65
C PRO A 528 13.30 -8.20 12.41
N THR A 529 14.03 -9.29 12.16
CA THR A 529 13.44 -10.61 11.89
C THR A 529 13.75 -11.59 13.00
N ILE A 530 12.77 -12.40 13.42
CA ILE A 530 13.00 -13.49 14.37
C ILE A 530 13.69 -14.67 13.66
N THR A 531 14.74 -15.22 14.26
CA THR A 531 15.59 -16.28 13.69
C THR A 531 15.94 -17.36 14.71
N GLY A 532 16.03 -18.60 14.23
CA GLY A 532 16.46 -19.75 15.03
C GLY A 532 15.39 -20.23 16.03
N ALA A 533 15.78 -21.16 16.90
CA ALA A 533 14.92 -21.71 17.96
C ALA A 533 15.23 -21.08 19.33
N GLY A 534 14.27 -21.16 20.24
CA GLY A 534 14.43 -20.86 21.66
C GLY A 534 14.54 -22.13 22.50
N THR A 535 14.73 -21.94 23.81
CA THR A 535 14.79 -23.01 24.81
C THR A 535 13.61 -22.86 25.77
N GLN A 536 12.86 -23.94 25.97
CA GLN A 536 11.69 -23.98 26.85
C GLN A 536 12.08 -23.82 28.33
N GLY A 537 11.21 -23.13 29.07
CA GLY A 537 11.23 -23.06 30.53
C GLY A 537 10.03 -23.73 31.18
N ALA A 538 9.61 -23.17 32.32
CA ALA A 538 8.50 -23.64 33.12
C ALA A 538 7.21 -23.77 32.29
N GLY A 539 6.51 -24.88 32.51
CA GLY A 539 5.27 -25.20 31.78
C GLY A 539 5.46 -25.49 30.28
N GLY A 540 6.70 -25.73 29.83
CA GLY A 540 7.01 -25.95 28.41
C GLY A 540 6.95 -24.68 27.56
N ASN A 541 6.87 -23.51 28.18
CA ASN A 541 6.77 -22.23 27.48
C ASN A 541 8.14 -21.78 26.97
N THR A 542 8.19 -21.39 25.70
CA THR A 542 9.37 -20.73 25.12
C THR A 542 9.13 -19.23 25.13
N PRO A 543 10.01 -18.42 25.77
CA PRO A 543 9.93 -16.97 25.70
C PRO A 543 9.87 -16.49 24.25
N GLN A 544 9.07 -15.45 23.97
CA GLN A 544 8.88 -14.91 22.63
C GLN A 544 9.42 -13.48 22.58
N ALA A 545 10.37 -13.22 21.67
CA ALA A 545 10.92 -11.89 21.49
C ALA A 545 10.05 -11.06 20.53
N THR A 546 9.91 -9.77 20.81
CA THR A 546 9.29 -8.79 19.93
C THR A 546 10.31 -7.71 19.60
N ALA A 547 10.62 -7.52 18.32
CA ALA A 547 11.49 -6.45 17.84
C ALA A 547 10.98 -5.99 16.47
N ILE A 548 10.42 -4.78 16.40
CA ILE A 548 9.85 -4.22 15.16
C ILE A 548 10.26 -2.77 14.89
N GLU A 549 10.82 -2.07 15.89
CA GLU A 549 11.21 -0.66 15.76
C GLU A 549 12.50 -0.50 14.95
N PRO A 550 12.70 0.65 14.28
CA PRO A 550 13.83 0.84 13.38
C PRO A 550 15.17 0.98 14.12
N ALA A 551 16.16 0.20 13.69
CA ALA A 551 17.55 0.34 14.11
C ALA A 551 18.29 1.48 13.36
N LEU A 552 17.63 2.64 13.22
CA LEU A 552 18.22 3.83 12.62
C LEU A 552 19.30 4.40 13.55
N VAL A 553 20.47 4.73 13.00
CA VAL A 553 21.55 5.42 13.73
C VAL A 553 21.02 6.67 14.42
N GLY A 554 21.31 6.80 15.72
CA GLY A 554 20.83 7.93 16.53
C GLY A 554 19.37 7.81 16.98
N ASN A 555 18.65 6.72 16.65
CA ASN A 555 17.31 6.50 17.19
C ASN A 555 17.38 6.38 18.72
N PRO A 556 16.77 7.31 19.49
CA PRO A 556 16.83 7.28 20.94
C PRO A 556 16.06 6.11 21.56
N ASN A 557 15.08 5.55 20.83
CA ASN A 557 14.19 4.51 21.31
C ASN A 557 14.11 3.39 20.25
N PHE A 558 15.00 2.41 20.36
CA PHE A 558 14.88 1.10 19.71
C PHE A 558 14.40 0.10 20.76
N THR A 559 13.11 -0.22 20.71
CA THR A 559 12.44 -1.01 21.74
C THR A 559 12.31 -2.48 21.37
N VAL A 560 12.75 -3.34 22.29
CA VAL A 560 12.59 -4.80 22.17
C VAL A 560 11.91 -5.36 23.40
N GLY A 561 11.01 -6.30 23.20
CA GLY A 561 10.21 -6.94 24.23
C GLY A 561 10.44 -8.45 24.30
N VAL A 562 9.98 -9.04 25.40
CA VAL A 562 9.84 -10.48 25.58
C VAL A 562 8.52 -10.79 26.31
N THR A 563 7.83 -11.83 25.88
CA THR A 563 6.62 -12.38 26.50
C THR A 563 6.73 -13.90 26.64
N ASN A 564 5.68 -14.56 27.15
CA ASN A 564 5.61 -16.02 27.32
C ASN A 564 6.76 -16.60 28.16
N ALA A 565 7.28 -15.82 29.10
CA ALA A 565 8.39 -16.18 29.98
C ALA A 565 7.89 -16.56 31.38
N LEU A 566 8.81 -16.88 32.29
CA LEU A 566 8.51 -17.01 33.71
C LEU A 566 8.34 -15.62 34.36
N GLY A 567 7.14 -15.33 34.89
CA GLY A 567 6.85 -14.07 35.57
C GLY A 567 7.62 -13.90 36.88
N GLY A 568 8.10 -12.69 37.16
CA GLY A 568 8.94 -12.37 38.33
C GLY A 568 10.40 -12.81 38.21
N ALA A 569 10.77 -13.57 37.17
CA ALA A 569 12.12 -14.02 36.94
C ALA A 569 13.07 -12.86 36.55
N SER A 570 14.37 -13.05 36.78
CA SER A 570 15.39 -12.16 36.23
C SER A 570 15.66 -12.55 34.78
N ALA A 571 15.67 -11.56 33.88
CA ALA A 571 15.97 -11.73 32.48
C ALA A 571 17.16 -10.86 32.04
N VAL A 572 17.85 -11.31 31.00
CA VAL A 572 18.97 -10.59 30.38
C VAL A 572 18.77 -10.58 28.87
N LEU A 573 18.74 -9.38 28.29
CA LEU A 573 18.89 -9.17 26.86
C LEU A 573 20.39 -9.11 26.53
N VAL A 574 20.82 -9.87 25.53
CA VAL A 574 22.16 -9.83 24.96
C VAL A 574 22.03 -9.52 23.48
N ILE A 575 22.66 -8.44 23.01
CA ILE A 575 22.77 -8.07 21.59
C ILE A 575 24.24 -8.07 21.18
N ASP A 576 24.58 -8.95 20.25
CA ASP A 576 25.95 -9.16 19.78
C ASP A 576 26.03 -9.21 18.24
N SER A 577 27.24 -9.05 17.71
CA SER A 577 27.60 -9.19 16.31
C SER A 577 27.38 -10.60 15.73
N ASN A 578 27.34 -11.61 16.60
CA ASN A 578 27.01 -13.00 16.26
C ASN A 578 25.78 -13.46 17.05
N ASP A 579 25.08 -14.50 16.60
CA ASP A 579 23.98 -15.09 17.39
C ASP A 579 24.52 -15.53 18.76
N PRO A 580 24.00 -14.97 19.88
CA PRO A 580 24.45 -15.33 21.23
C PRO A 580 24.21 -16.80 21.62
N GLY A 581 23.39 -17.53 20.85
CA GLY A 581 23.07 -18.94 21.04
C GLY A 581 22.01 -19.19 22.12
N ALA A 582 21.26 -20.29 22.02
CA ALA A 582 20.16 -20.61 22.95
C ALA A 582 20.60 -21.47 24.16
N GLY A 583 21.90 -21.56 24.42
CA GLY A 583 22.46 -22.40 25.48
C GLY A 583 22.12 -21.92 26.90
N PRO A 584 22.35 -22.77 27.92
CA PRO A 584 21.98 -22.46 29.31
C PRO A 584 22.89 -21.40 29.96
N ALA A 585 24.03 -21.07 29.35
CA ALA A 585 24.92 -20.04 29.83
C ALA A 585 24.56 -18.68 29.21
N ILE A 586 24.15 -17.72 30.05
CA ILE A 586 23.95 -16.33 29.60
C ILE A 586 25.32 -15.71 29.32
N PRO A 587 25.58 -15.20 28.10
CA PRO A 587 26.84 -14.51 27.79
C PRO A 587 27.17 -13.40 28.79
N ALA A 588 28.44 -13.35 29.20
CA ALA A 588 28.94 -12.37 30.17
C ALA A 588 29.11 -10.97 29.55
N THR A 589 29.39 -10.91 28.25
CA THR A 589 29.61 -9.69 27.47
C THR A 589 28.72 -9.67 26.24
N ALA A 590 28.57 -8.51 25.63
CA ALA A 590 27.87 -8.32 24.37
C ALA A 590 28.54 -7.18 23.59
N SER A 591 28.67 -7.30 22.27
CA SER A 591 29.30 -6.26 21.46
C SER A 591 28.46 -5.00 21.27
N PHE A 592 27.14 -5.08 21.47
CA PHE A 592 26.22 -3.94 21.29
C PHE A 592 25.53 -3.54 22.59
N ALA A 593 24.77 -4.46 23.19
CA ALA A 593 24.06 -4.17 24.44
C ALA A 593 23.88 -5.43 25.30
N ARG A 594 23.99 -5.26 26.62
CA ARG A 594 23.65 -6.28 27.61
C ARG A 594 22.83 -5.63 28.72
N ILE A 595 21.54 -5.96 28.81
CA ILE A 595 20.60 -5.29 29.69
C ILE A 595 19.91 -6.32 30.57
N SER A 596 19.90 -6.10 31.89
CA SER A 596 19.18 -6.95 32.83
C SER A 596 17.88 -6.27 33.26
N LEU A 597 16.80 -7.05 33.36
CA LEU A 597 15.52 -6.58 33.89
C LEU A 597 14.84 -7.66 34.72
N GLN A 598 13.94 -7.23 35.59
CA GLN A 598 13.05 -8.13 36.30
C GLN A 598 11.73 -8.24 35.55
N MET A 599 11.33 -9.46 35.21
CA MET A 599 10.12 -9.70 34.45
C MET A 599 8.88 -9.33 35.25
N SER A 600 7.93 -8.67 34.59
CA SER A 600 6.58 -8.46 35.11
C SER A 600 5.74 -9.74 35.03
N GLY A 601 4.60 -9.77 35.72
CA GLY A 601 3.70 -10.92 35.78
C GLY A 601 4.12 -11.97 36.81
N SER A 602 3.32 -13.04 36.94
CA SER A 602 3.55 -14.12 37.92
C SER A 602 3.25 -15.49 37.33
N GLY A 603 4.20 -16.43 37.47
CA GLY A 603 4.03 -17.82 37.05
C GLY A 603 4.50 -18.10 35.61
N ALA A 604 4.40 -19.37 35.22
CA ALA A 604 4.86 -19.86 33.92
C ALA A 604 4.03 -19.29 32.76
N GLY A 605 4.70 -18.79 31.71
CA GLY A 605 4.07 -18.23 30.50
C GLY A 605 3.48 -16.83 30.67
N GLN A 606 3.45 -16.29 31.89
CA GLN A 606 2.86 -14.97 32.20
C GLN A 606 3.92 -13.86 32.34
N GLY A 607 5.20 -14.19 32.16
CA GLY A 607 6.30 -13.25 32.25
C GLY A 607 6.43 -12.39 31.01
N PHE A 608 6.55 -11.07 31.21
CA PHE A 608 6.81 -10.11 30.14
C PHE A 608 7.73 -8.97 30.59
N GLY A 609 8.38 -8.32 29.63
CA GLY A 609 9.22 -7.16 29.86
C GLY A 609 9.73 -6.56 28.55
N SER A 610 10.09 -5.28 28.56
CA SER A 610 10.65 -4.62 27.39
C SER A 610 11.72 -3.61 27.80
N VAL A 611 12.60 -3.28 26.87
CA VAL A 611 13.64 -2.27 27.03
C VAL A 611 13.68 -1.39 25.80
N SER A 612 13.73 -0.08 26.01
CA SER A 612 14.02 0.92 24.99
C SER A 612 15.48 1.33 25.12
N MET A 613 16.22 1.34 24.01
CA MET A 613 17.65 1.68 24.00
C MET A 613 18.01 2.64 22.86
N LEU A 614 19.04 3.44 23.07
CA LEU A 614 19.63 4.29 22.04
C LEU A 614 20.41 3.43 21.05
N VAL A 615 20.16 3.60 19.75
CA VAL A 615 21.09 3.21 18.69
C VAL A 615 22.14 4.32 18.59
N PRO A 616 23.43 4.07 18.89
CA PRO A 616 24.44 5.12 18.91
C PRO A 616 24.50 5.88 17.58
N ALA A 617 24.66 7.20 17.64
CA ALA A 617 24.86 8.07 16.47
C ALA A 617 26.29 7.88 15.88
N ASN A 618 26.62 6.65 15.50
CA ASN A 618 27.93 6.26 14.98
C ASN A 618 27.77 5.68 13.57
N SER A 619 28.26 6.41 12.57
CA SER A 619 28.19 5.99 11.17
C SER A 619 28.93 4.67 10.88
N ALA A 620 29.91 4.29 11.71
CA ALA A 620 30.61 3.01 11.57
C ALA A 620 29.69 1.81 11.80
N LEU A 621 28.55 1.97 12.49
CA LEU A 621 27.57 0.91 12.70
C LEU A 621 26.68 0.67 11.48
N VAL A 622 26.57 1.62 10.54
CA VAL A 622 25.72 1.48 9.36
C VAL A 622 26.15 0.28 8.53
N GLY A 623 25.20 -0.59 8.19
CA GLY A 623 25.42 -1.84 7.47
C GLY A 623 25.86 -3.01 8.35
N GLN A 624 26.16 -2.79 9.64
CA GLN A 624 26.47 -3.88 10.56
C GLN A 624 25.19 -4.60 11.00
N THR A 625 25.22 -5.92 10.95
CA THR A 625 24.16 -6.80 11.46
C THR A 625 24.45 -7.20 12.90
N PHE A 626 23.41 -7.19 13.73
CA PHE A 626 23.44 -7.67 15.11
C PHE A 626 22.32 -8.68 15.36
N PHE A 627 22.53 -9.52 16.37
CA PHE A 627 21.62 -10.54 16.85
C PHE A 627 21.33 -10.31 18.33
N GLY A 628 20.06 -10.17 18.67
CA GLY A 628 19.59 -10.03 20.04
C GLY A 628 18.89 -11.29 20.54
N ARG A 629 19.06 -11.63 21.81
CA ARG A 629 18.37 -12.75 22.46
C ARG A 629 18.04 -12.44 23.91
N TRP A 630 16.83 -12.84 24.31
CA TRP A 630 16.40 -12.81 25.71
C TRP A 630 16.70 -14.13 26.39
N TYR A 631 17.35 -14.06 27.55
CA TYR A 631 17.55 -15.17 28.47
C TYR A 631 16.78 -14.92 29.76
N VAL A 632 16.02 -15.90 30.22
CA VAL A 632 15.18 -15.80 31.41
C VAL A 632 15.63 -16.87 32.39
N ARG A 633 16.00 -16.48 33.61
CA ARG A 633 16.36 -17.43 34.67
C ARG A 633 15.13 -18.22 35.09
N ASP A 634 15.16 -19.52 34.86
CA ASP A 634 14.04 -20.42 35.09
C ASP A 634 14.58 -21.79 35.51
N SER A 635 14.38 -22.16 36.78
CA SER A 635 14.90 -23.41 37.34
C SER A 635 14.32 -24.67 36.68
N ASN A 636 13.21 -24.55 35.95
CA ASN A 636 12.59 -25.66 35.22
C ASN A 636 13.09 -25.77 33.78
N ALA A 637 13.85 -24.79 33.29
CA ALA A 637 14.50 -24.85 31.99
C ALA A 637 15.75 -25.75 32.04
N ALA A 638 16.11 -26.34 30.91
CA ALA A 638 17.35 -27.10 30.78
C ALA A 638 18.55 -26.20 31.11
N GLY A 639 19.29 -26.54 32.17
CA GLY A 639 20.42 -25.72 32.66
C GLY A 639 20.02 -24.42 33.36
N GLY A 640 18.76 -24.26 33.77
CA GLY A 640 18.29 -23.16 34.61
C GLY A 640 17.99 -21.84 33.86
N VAL A 641 18.01 -21.86 32.53
CA VAL A 641 17.77 -20.68 31.68
C VAL A 641 16.89 -21.05 30.49
N ALA A 642 15.77 -20.38 30.34
CA ALA A 642 14.96 -20.38 29.12
C ALA A 642 15.46 -19.26 28.19
N ALA A 643 15.36 -19.45 26.88
CA ALA A 643 15.81 -18.45 25.91
C ALA A 643 14.77 -18.24 24.83
N ALA A 644 14.53 -16.99 24.44
CA ALA A 644 13.74 -16.68 23.26
C ALA A 644 14.51 -17.06 21.99
N PRO A 645 13.85 -17.30 20.84
CA PRO A 645 14.50 -17.17 19.54
C PRO A 645 15.27 -15.85 19.41
N ALA A 646 16.34 -15.83 18.62
CA ALA A 646 17.07 -14.58 18.38
C ALA A 646 16.25 -13.67 17.48
N PHE A 647 16.48 -12.36 17.57
CA PHE A 647 16.08 -11.40 16.55
C PHE A 647 17.32 -10.82 15.87
N ARG A 648 17.27 -10.67 14.55
CA ARG A 648 18.34 -10.12 13.72
C ARG A 648 17.93 -8.76 13.20
N PHE A 649 18.83 -7.78 13.26
CA PHE A 649 18.62 -6.46 12.64
C PHE A 649 19.92 -5.92 12.07
N THR A 650 19.81 -5.00 11.11
CA THR A 650 20.94 -4.28 10.54
C THR A 650 20.77 -2.80 10.85
N VAL A 651 21.81 -2.18 11.39
CA VAL A 651 21.80 -0.74 11.65
C VAL A 651 21.90 0.02 10.33
N PHE A 652 21.06 1.04 10.13
CA PHE A 652 21.05 1.83 8.91
C PHE A 652 21.13 3.34 9.20
N GLY A 653 21.62 4.12 8.24
CA GLY A 653 21.70 5.58 8.30
C GLY A 653 20.55 6.25 7.55
N ASP A 654 20.56 7.58 7.47
CA ASP A 654 19.60 8.30 6.61
C ASP A 654 19.81 7.93 5.13
N THR A 655 18.73 7.97 4.36
CA THR A 655 18.73 7.58 2.94
C THR A 655 19.17 8.67 1.98
N SER A 656 19.61 9.83 2.47
CA SER A 656 20.04 10.96 1.63
C SER A 656 21.34 10.68 0.86
N GLY A 657 22.02 9.55 1.14
CA GLY A 657 23.22 9.09 0.44
C GLY A 657 23.12 7.76 -0.31
N ILE A 658 21.95 7.10 -0.39
CA ILE A 658 21.85 5.78 -1.05
C ILE A 658 21.72 5.97 -2.57
N THR A 659 22.80 5.68 -3.31
CA THR A 659 22.85 5.70 -4.79
C THR A 659 22.57 4.34 -5.43
N THR A 660 22.37 3.28 -4.64
CA THR A 660 22.17 1.90 -5.14
C THR A 660 20.75 1.44 -4.87
N ASN A 661 20.13 0.79 -5.86
CA ASN A 661 18.77 0.26 -5.75
C ASN A 661 18.73 -0.90 -4.75
N GLU A 662 17.75 -0.96 -3.86
CA GLU A 662 17.76 -1.95 -2.76
C GLU A 662 17.63 -3.39 -3.25
N ILE A 663 17.03 -3.61 -4.42
CA ILE A 663 16.95 -4.95 -5.02
C ILE A 663 18.31 -5.50 -5.43
N ASP A 664 19.34 -4.64 -5.47
CA ASP A 664 20.72 -5.05 -5.69
C ASP A 664 21.37 -5.62 -4.43
N GLN A 665 20.71 -5.61 -3.26
CA GLN A 665 21.17 -6.33 -2.08
C GLN A 665 20.70 -7.79 -2.14
N THR A 666 21.61 -8.73 -1.87
CA THR A 666 21.36 -10.17 -2.05
C THR A 666 20.20 -10.69 -1.18
N ASP A 667 20.09 -10.23 0.05
CA ASP A 667 19.01 -10.59 0.95
C ASP A 667 17.66 -10.03 0.49
N THR A 668 17.61 -8.74 0.13
CA THR A 668 16.42 -8.10 -0.45
C THR A 668 15.97 -8.84 -1.71
N PHE A 669 16.91 -9.15 -2.61
CA PHE A 669 16.64 -9.86 -3.84
C PHE A 669 15.95 -11.20 -3.58
N VAL A 670 16.50 -12.02 -2.68
CA VAL A 670 15.94 -13.35 -2.38
C VAL A 670 14.59 -13.24 -1.69
N VAL A 671 14.45 -12.40 -0.66
CA VAL A 671 13.17 -12.18 0.04
C VAL A 671 12.08 -11.75 -0.95
N GLN A 672 12.44 -10.85 -1.86
CA GLN A 672 11.48 -10.36 -2.83
C GLN A 672 11.02 -11.44 -3.81
N HIS A 673 11.87 -12.40 -4.18
CA HIS A 673 11.46 -13.51 -5.04
C HIS A 673 10.50 -14.48 -4.34
N TYR A 674 10.66 -14.71 -3.04
CA TYR A 674 9.66 -15.44 -2.25
C TYR A 674 8.30 -14.74 -2.26
N ARG A 675 8.28 -13.41 -2.11
CA ARG A 675 7.04 -12.62 -2.15
C ARG A 675 6.41 -12.57 -3.55
N ASP A 676 7.22 -12.35 -4.58
CA ASP A 676 6.75 -12.13 -5.94
C ASP A 676 6.26 -13.41 -6.62
N PHE A 677 6.93 -14.53 -6.36
CA PHE A 677 6.63 -15.81 -7.01
C PHE A 677 5.93 -16.82 -6.11
N LEU A 678 6.22 -16.85 -4.80
CA LEU A 678 5.64 -17.86 -3.89
C LEU A 678 4.61 -17.28 -2.92
N ASN A 679 4.37 -15.96 -2.98
CA ASN A 679 3.40 -15.25 -2.15
C ASN A 679 3.56 -15.53 -0.63
N ARG A 680 4.81 -15.68 -0.16
CA ARG A 680 5.13 -15.89 1.25
C ARG A 680 6.48 -15.30 1.63
N GLU A 681 6.78 -15.29 2.93
CA GLU A 681 8.12 -15.02 3.43
C GLU A 681 9.02 -16.26 3.34
N PRO A 682 10.35 -16.08 3.18
CA PRO A 682 11.28 -17.21 3.20
C PRO A 682 11.38 -17.83 4.59
N ASP A 683 11.54 -19.14 4.63
CA ASP A 683 12.06 -19.83 5.81
C ASP A 683 13.58 -19.59 5.94
N SER A 684 14.12 -19.69 7.17
CA SER A 684 15.53 -19.36 7.43
C SER A 684 16.51 -20.20 6.59
N SER A 685 16.19 -21.48 6.35
CA SER A 685 16.99 -22.37 5.51
C SER A 685 16.99 -21.97 4.05
N GLY A 686 15.82 -21.69 3.48
CA GLY A 686 15.65 -21.25 2.10
C GLY A 686 16.31 -19.91 1.82
N LEU A 687 16.13 -18.93 2.72
CA LEU A 687 16.80 -17.64 2.63
C LEU A 687 18.32 -17.81 2.58
N SER A 688 18.87 -18.57 3.53
CA SER A 688 20.31 -18.82 3.62
C SER A 688 20.84 -19.53 2.37
N PHE A 689 20.11 -20.54 1.88
CA PHE A 689 20.50 -21.30 0.70
C PHE A 689 20.64 -20.39 -0.53
N TRP A 690 19.61 -19.62 -0.85
CA TRP A 690 19.61 -18.76 -2.04
C TRP A 690 20.57 -17.58 -1.91
N MET A 691 20.70 -16.99 -0.72
CA MET A 691 21.70 -15.96 -0.48
C MET A 691 23.11 -16.48 -0.73
N ASN A 692 23.43 -17.68 -0.24
CA ASN A 692 24.76 -18.28 -0.43
C ASN A 692 25.10 -18.54 -1.89
N GLN A 693 24.10 -18.87 -2.73
CA GLN A 693 24.29 -19.03 -4.18
C GLN A 693 24.77 -17.75 -4.86
N ILE A 694 24.32 -16.58 -4.40
CA ILE A 694 24.72 -15.29 -4.95
C ILE A 694 26.03 -14.82 -4.29
N SER A 695 26.12 -14.94 -2.97
CA SER A 695 27.26 -14.44 -2.17
C SER A 695 28.59 -15.13 -2.48
N GLN A 696 28.58 -16.37 -2.99
CA GLN A 696 29.81 -17.06 -3.42
C GLN A 696 30.54 -16.35 -4.57
N CYS A 697 29.89 -15.42 -5.28
CA CYS A 697 30.51 -14.60 -6.31
C CYS A 697 31.47 -13.52 -5.77
N GLY A 698 31.45 -13.24 -4.46
CA GLY A 698 32.23 -12.15 -3.87
C GLY A 698 31.93 -10.80 -4.53
N THR A 699 32.97 -10.10 -4.99
CA THR A 699 32.86 -8.79 -5.66
C THR A 699 32.70 -8.87 -7.18
N ASN A 700 32.60 -10.07 -7.77
CA ASN A 700 32.45 -10.23 -9.22
C ASN A 700 31.01 -9.91 -9.67
N ALA A 701 30.80 -8.71 -10.20
CA ALA A 701 29.50 -8.23 -10.64
C ALA A 701 28.86 -9.08 -11.77
N GLY A 702 29.66 -9.60 -12.70
CA GLY A 702 29.16 -10.47 -13.78
C GLY A 702 28.68 -11.82 -13.27
N CYS A 703 29.42 -12.42 -12.33
CA CYS A 703 28.98 -13.63 -11.62
C CYS A 703 27.69 -13.38 -10.86
N ALA A 704 27.61 -12.26 -10.12
CA ALA A 704 26.43 -11.92 -9.33
C ALA A 704 25.18 -11.70 -10.20
N GLU A 705 25.31 -11.06 -11.38
CA GLU A 705 24.21 -10.92 -12.35
C GLU A 705 23.70 -12.30 -12.79
N VAL A 706 24.61 -13.20 -13.20
CA VAL A 706 24.25 -14.56 -13.63
C VAL A 706 23.59 -15.35 -12.50
N MET A 707 24.15 -15.31 -11.30
CA MET A 707 23.56 -16.01 -10.15
C MET A 707 22.18 -15.45 -9.79
N ARG A 708 21.96 -14.13 -9.88
CA ARG A 708 20.62 -13.54 -9.69
C ARG A 708 19.63 -14.05 -10.72
N ILE A 709 19.99 -14.07 -12.00
CA ILE A 709 19.14 -14.62 -13.06
C ILE A 709 18.81 -16.09 -12.77
N ASN A 710 19.80 -16.91 -12.41
CA ASN A 710 19.61 -18.34 -12.13
C ASN A 710 18.75 -18.59 -10.87
N THR A 711 19.03 -17.86 -9.79
CA THR A 711 18.24 -17.90 -8.55
C THR A 711 16.80 -17.54 -8.86
N SER A 712 16.60 -16.44 -9.59
CA SER A 712 15.28 -15.94 -9.95
C SER A 712 14.45 -16.95 -10.74
N VAL A 713 15.02 -17.54 -11.79
CA VAL A 713 14.38 -18.59 -12.58
C VAL A 713 13.99 -19.79 -11.72
N SER A 714 14.83 -20.14 -10.74
CA SER A 714 14.64 -21.31 -9.90
C SER A 714 13.38 -21.20 -9.03
N PHE A 715 12.87 -20.01 -8.75
CA PHE A 715 11.57 -19.84 -8.08
C PHE A 715 10.43 -20.34 -8.96
N PHE A 716 10.38 -19.96 -10.23
CA PHE A 716 9.36 -20.47 -11.15
C PHE A 716 9.50 -21.98 -11.37
N LEU A 717 10.73 -22.48 -11.49
CA LEU A 717 10.99 -23.91 -11.69
C LEU A 717 10.83 -24.76 -10.41
N SER A 718 10.68 -24.12 -9.25
CA SER A 718 10.58 -24.83 -7.98
C SER A 718 9.32 -25.69 -7.94
N ILE A 719 9.40 -26.83 -7.24
CA ILE A 719 8.25 -27.70 -6.99
C ILE A 719 7.09 -26.90 -6.40
N GLU A 720 7.40 -25.98 -5.49
CA GLU A 720 6.42 -25.12 -4.84
C GLU A 720 5.60 -24.32 -5.86
N PHE A 721 6.28 -23.58 -6.75
CA PHE A 721 5.59 -22.79 -7.78
C PHE A 721 4.89 -23.66 -8.84
N GLN A 722 5.51 -24.76 -9.26
CA GLN A 722 4.95 -25.67 -10.26
C GLN A 722 3.62 -26.29 -9.78
N GLU A 723 3.50 -26.51 -8.48
CA GLU A 723 2.34 -27.12 -7.83
C GLU A 723 1.40 -26.12 -7.14
N SER A 724 1.74 -24.83 -7.11
CA SER A 724 0.86 -23.72 -6.69
C SER A 724 0.52 -22.81 -7.88
N GLY A 725 1.32 -21.79 -8.18
CA GLY A 725 1.00 -20.73 -9.13
C GLY A 725 0.82 -21.27 -10.55
N TYR A 726 1.71 -22.15 -11.00
CA TYR A 726 1.52 -22.75 -12.32
C TYR A 726 0.33 -23.71 -12.37
N LEU A 727 -0.05 -24.31 -11.24
CA LEU A 727 -1.28 -25.10 -11.15
C LEU A 727 -2.52 -24.20 -11.24
N VAL A 728 -2.54 -23.02 -10.59
CA VAL A 728 -3.62 -22.02 -10.75
C VAL A 728 -3.85 -21.68 -12.21
N TYR A 729 -2.77 -21.32 -12.93
CA TYR A 729 -2.85 -21.03 -14.36
C TYR A 729 -3.57 -22.16 -15.12
N ARG A 730 -3.17 -23.42 -14.88
CA ARG A 730 -3.71 -24.60 -15.55
C ARG A 730 -5.14 -24.91 -15.15
N PHE A 731 -5.56 -24.60 -13.92
CA PHE A 731 -6.96 -24.70 -13.50
C PHE A 731 -7.85 -23.76 -14.29
N HIS A 732 -7.50 -22.48 -14.37
CA HIS A 732 -8.25 -21.50 -15.15
C HIS A 732 -8.26 -21.86 -16.64
N LYS A 733 -7.10 -22.27 -17.17
CA LYS A 733 -6.96 -22.70 -18.57
C LYS A 733 -7.84 -23.92 -18.89
N SER A 734 -7.87 -24.92 -18.01
CA SER A 734 -8.69 -26.12 -18.21
C SER A 734 -10.18 -25.84 -18.02
N ALA A 735 -10.54 -24.97 -17.09
CA ALA A 735 -11.94 -24.66 -16.81
C ALA A 735 -12.56 -23.75 -17.88
N PHE A 736 -11.83 -22.74 -18.36
CA PHE A 736 -12.42 -21.64 -19.14
C PHE A 736 -11.70 -21.34 -20.45
N GLY A 737 -10.54 -21.95 -20.71
CA GLY A 737 -9.69 -21.56 -21.83
C GLY A 737 -8.99 -20.24 -21.54
N ASN A 738 -8.82 -19.41 -22.57
CA ASN A 738 -8.34 -18.04 -22.39
C ASN A 738 -9.52 -17.11 -22.07
N LEU A 739 -9.26 -16.03 -21.32
CA LEU A 739 -10.25 -14.98 -21.13
C LEU A 739 -10.66 -14.41 -22.49
N ALA A 740 -11.94 -14.10 -22.66
CA ALA A 740 -12.50 -13.67 -23.93
C ALA A 740 -11.71 -12.50 -24.55
N GLY A 741 -11.22 -12.70 -25.78
CA GLY A 741 -10.45 -11.70 -26.51
C GLY A 741 -9.01 -11.50 -26.02
N THR A 742 -8.47 -12.38 -25.17
CA THR A 742 -7.11 -12.24 -24.62
C THR A 742 -6.26 -13.51 -24.84
N PRO A 743 -4.92 -13.41 -24.81
CA PRO A 743 -4.04 -14.56 -24.93
C PRO A 743 -3.79 -15.31 -23.61
N VAL A 744 -4.40 -14.90 -22.50
CA VAL A 744 -4.11 -15.41 -21.15
C VAL A 744 -5.36 -16.02 -20.47
N PRO A 745 -5.22 -17.02 -19.60
CA PRO A 745 -6.36 -17.67 -18.95
C PRO A 745 -6.83 -17.02 -17.65
N VAL A 746 -6.01 -16.17 -17.04
CA VAL A 746 -6.27 -15.64 -15.69
C VAL A 746 -5.73 -14.22 -15.56
N ARG A 747 -6.41 -13.38 -14.77
CA ARG A 747 -5.93 -12.04 -14.40
C ARG A 747 -5.08 -12.09 -13.15
N PHE A 748 -4.21 -11.10 -12.98
CA PHE A 748 -3.30 -11.00 -11.85
C PHE A 748 -4.02 -11.07 -10.48
N SER A 749 -5.14 -10.33 -10.33
CA SER A 749 -5.91 -10.31 -9.08
C SER A 749 -6.48 -11.69 -8.70
N ASP A 750 -6.99 -12.42 -9.69
CA ASP A 750 -7.59 -13.74 -9.49
C ASP A 750 -6.51 -14.79 -9.23
N PHE A 751 -5.35 -14.64 -9.91
CA PHE A 751 -4.19 -15.49 -9.72
C PHE A 751 -3.64 -15.43 -8.29
N LEU A 752 -3.47 -14.23 -7.72
CA LEU A 752 -2.86 -14.07 -6.40
C LEU A 752 -3.64 -14.76 -5.29
N ALA A 753 -4.96 -14.60 -5.27
CA ALA A 753 -5.81 -15.21 -4.26
C ALA A 753 -5.78 -16.74 -4.35
N ASP A 754 -5.80 -17.27 -5.58
CA ASP A 754 -5.78 -18.70 -5.84
C ASP A 754 -4.42 -19.33 -5.50
N ASP A 755 -3.32 -18.66 -5.84
CA ASP A 755 -1.96 -19.13 -5.54
C ASP A 755 -1.71 -19.14 -4.03
N GLN A 756 -2.20 -18.12 -3.32
CA GLN A 756 -2.15 -18.09 -1.85
C GLN A 756 -2.84 -19.29 -1.22
N GLN A 757 -4.01 -19.68 -1.72
CA GLN A 757 -4.76 -20.80 -1.19
C GLN A 757 -4.03 -22.13 -1.42
N LEU A 758 -3.41 -22.33 -2.59
CA LEU A 758 -2.66 -23.55 -2.88
C LEU A 758 -1.33 -23.62 -2.11
N GLY A 759 -0.61 -22.50 -2.00
CA GLY A 759 0.69 -22.41 -1.31
C GLY A 759 0.60 -22.35 0.22
N GLN A 760 -0.60 -22.26 0.80
CA GLN A 760 -0.79 -22.01 2.24
C GLN A 760 -0.09 -23.06 3.12
N GLY A 761 0.93 -22.64 3.88
CA GLY A 761 1.68 -23.51 4.79
C GLY A 761 2.58 -24.54 4.11
N VAL A 762 2.76 -24.46 2.78
CA VAL A 762 3.64 -25.35 2.04
C VAL A 762 5.06 -24.81 2.10
N ILE A 763 5.97 -25.59 2.67
CA ILE A 763 7.42 -25.35 2.62
C ILE A 763 8.09 -26.64 2.16
N VAL A 764 8.52 -26.66 0.91
CA VAL A 764 9.11 -27.86 0.31
C VAL A 764 10.35 -28.30 1.10
N ASN A 765 10.47 -29.61 1.30
CA ASN A 765 11.48 -30.29 2.14
C ASN A 765 11.25 -30.24 3.65
N GLN A 766 10.19 -29.62 4.17
CA GLN A 766 9.80 -29.78 5.57
C GLN A 766 8.98 -31.04 5.81
N THR A 767 9.18 -31.74 6.93
CA THR A 767 8.42 -32.97 7.25
C THR A 767 6.91 -32.77 7.09
N GLY A 768 6.28 -33.56 6.20
CA GLY A 768 4.83 -33.53 5.96
C GLY A 768 4.35 -32.53 4.90
N TRP A 769 5.25 -31.79 4.24
CA TRP A 769 4.87 -30.77 3.24
C TRP A 769 4.00 -31.32 2.08
N GLN A 770 4.25 -32.56 1.66
CA GLN A 770 3.47 -33.20 0.58
C GLN A 770 2.00 -33.37 0.95
N THR A 771 1.72 -33.73 2.21
CA THR A 771 0.36 -33.90 2.72
C THR A 771 -0.36 -32.56 2.79
N VAL A 772 0.33 -31.50 3.25
CA VAL A 772 -0.23 -30.14 3.28
C VAL A 772 -0.59 -29.69 1.86
N LEU A 773 0.34 -29.83 0.92
CA LEU A 773 0.11 -29.46 -0.47
C LEU A 773 -1.06 -30.23 -1.10
N GLU A 774 -1.15 -31.55 -0.89
CA GLU A 774 -2.25 -32.35 -1.42
C GLU A 774 -3.60 -31.95 -0.81
N ASN A 775 -3.66 -31.68 0.50
CA ASN A 775 -4.86 -31.18 1.16
C ASN A 775 -5.29 -29.82 0.57
N ASN A 776 -4.33 -28.91 0.34
CA ASN A 776 -4.60 -27.61 -0.26
C ASN A 776 -5.17 -27.76 -1.68
N LYS A 777 -4.60 -28.64 -2.51
CA LYS A 777 -5.11 -28.92 -3.86
C LYS A 777 -6.55 -29.45 -3.85
N GLN A 778 -6.88 -30.35 -2.92
CA GLN A 778 -8.23 -30.88 -2.78
C GLN A 778 -9.23 -29.80 -2.34
N ALA A 779 -8.87 -28.99 -1.35
CA ALA A 779 -9.70 -27.89 -0.86
C ALA A 779 -9.91 -26.82 -1.93
N TYR A 780 -8.83 -26.42 -2.62
CA TYR A 780 -8.86 -25.47 -3.73
C TYR A 780 -9.77 -25.98 -4.86
N ALA A 781 -9.58 -27.21 -5.33
CA ALA A 781 -10.40 -27.77 -6.39
C ALA A 781 -11.89 -27.82 -6.02
N SER A 782 -12.19 -28.21 -4.78
CA SER A 782 -13.56 -28.26 -4.26
C SER A 782 -14.21 -26.87 -4.21
N ALA A 783 -13.47 -25.85 -3.75
CA ALA A 783 -13.95 -24.48 -3.74
C ALA A 783 -14.11 -23.92 -5.17
N PHE A 784 -13.15 -24.22 -6.06
CA PHE A 784 -13.12 -23.73 -7.44
C PHE A 784 -14.35 -24.16 -8.24
N VAL A 785 -14.73 -25.44 -8.16
CA VAL A 785 -15.88 -25.96 -8.92
C VAL A 785 -17.24 -25.47 -8.41
N GLN A 786 -17.27 -24.86 -7.23
CA GLN A 786 -18.48 -24.25 -6.65
C GLN A 786 -18.61 -22.77 -6.98
N ARG A 787 -17.58 -22.14 -7.58
CA ARG A 787 -17.62 -20.72 -7.96
C ARG A 787 -18.77 -20.46 -8.95
N PRO A 788 -19.48 -19.33 -8.85
CA PRO A 788 -20.57 -19.00 -9.77
C PRO A 788 -20.19 -19.06 -11.26
N GLN A 789 -18.97 -18.63 -11.59
CA GLN A 789 -18.43 -18.74 -12.96
C GLN A 789 -18.32 -20.19 -13.44
N PHE A 790 -17.90 -21.11 -12.58
CA PHE A 790 -17.71 -22.52 -12.92
C PHE A 790 -19.05 -23.23 -13.05
N THR A 791 -19.98 -23.00 -12.12
CA THR A 791 -21.31 -23.60 -12.17
C THR A 791 -22.15 -23.08 -13.34
N SER A 792 -21.89 -21.85 -13.79
CA SER A 792 -22.49 -21.29 -15.01
C SER A 792 -21.92 -21.91 -16.28
N ALA A 793 -20.60 -22.10 -16.35
CA ALA A 793 -19.93 -22.72 -17.50
C ALA A 793 -20.23 -24.23 -17.60
N PHE A 794 -20.46 -24.89 -16.47
CA PHE A 794 -20.69 -26.33 -16.38
C PHE A 794 -21.98 -26.62 -15.60
N PRO A 795 -23.14 -26.64 -16.26
CA PRO A 795 -24.40 -27.05 -15.64
C PRO A 795 -24.33 -28.46 -15.05
N THR A 796 -24.96 -28.70 -13.90
CA THR A 796 -24.97 -30.02 -13.25
C THR A 796 -25.65 -31.11 -14.08
N SER A 797 -26.44 -30.73 -15.09
CA SER A 797 -27.10 -31.63 -16.03
C SER A 797 -26.17 -32.19 -17.12
N LEU A 798 -24.93 -31.71 -17.24
CA LEU A 798 -23.97 -32.25 -18.20
C LEU A 798 -23.66 -33.73 -17.91
N SER A 799 -23.44 -34.52 -18.95
CA SER A 799 -22.87 -35.87 -18.79
C SER A 799 -21.40 -35.78 -18.40
N PRO A 800 -20.85 -36.75 -17.64
CA PRO A 800 -19.43 -36.79 -17.30
C PRO A 800 -18.50 -36.73 -18.51
N ALA A 801 -18.87 -37.39 -19.61
CA ALA A 801 -18.10 -37.35 -20.86
C ALA A 801 -18.05 -35.94 -21.46
N ALA A 802 -19.20 -35.26 -21.59
CA ALA A 802 -19.25 -33.91 -22.12
C ALA A 802 -18.49 -32.92 -21.23
N PHE A 803 -18.56 -33.08 -19.91
CA PHE A 803 -17.81 -32.28 -18.94
C PHE A 803 -16.30 -32.44 -19.13
N VAL A 804 -15.78 -33.67 -19.14
CA VAL A 804 -14.34 -33.96 -19.33
C VAL A 804 -13.86 -33.48 -20.70
N ASP A 805 -14.62 -33.73 -21.76
CA ASP A 805 -14.26 -33.32 -23.13
C ASP A 805 -14.17 -31.79 -23.24
N THR A 806 -15.08 -31.07 -22.59
CA THR A 806 -15.07 -29.60 -22.55
C THR A 806 -13.85 -29.07 -21.82
N LEU A 807 -13.48 -29.67 -20.67
CA LEU A 807 -12.27 -29.29 -19.94
C LEU A 807 -11.00 -29.48 -20.77
N CYS A 808 -10.87 -30.63 -21.44
CA CYS A 808 -9.75 -30.90 -22.33
C CYS A 808 -9.71 -29.95 -23.53
N ALA A 809 -10.87 -29.65 -24.13
CA ALA A 809 -10.98 -28.70 -25.22
C ALA A 809 -10.56 -27.28 -24.81
N ASN A 810 -10.99 -26.81 -23.64
CA ASN A 810 -10.58 -25.52 -23.07
C ASN A 810 -9.07 -25.46 -22.81
N GLY A 811 -8.50 -26.56 -22.29
CA GLY A 811 -7.06 -26.73 -22.11
C GLY A 811 -6.27 -26.79 -23.42
N GLY A 812 -6.93 -27.04 -24.56
CA GLY A 812 -6.25 -27.29 -25.84
C GLY A 812 -5.49 -28.61 -25.87
N VAL A 813 -5.80 -29.54 -24.95
CA VAL A 813 -5.12 -30.83 -24.81
C VAL A 813 -6.00 -31.96 -25.35
N THR A 814 -5.41 -32.86 -26.13
CA THR A 814 -6.09 -34.10 -26.52
C THR A 814 -5.70 -35.21 -25.52
N PRO A 815 -6.61 -35.64 -24.63
CA PRO A 815 -6.29 -36.64 -23.62
C PRO A 815 -6.11 -38.02 -24.26
N THR A 816 -5.24 -38.86 -23.67
CA THR A 816 -5.20 -40.27 -24.04
C THR A 816 -6.53 -40.94 -23.68
N SER A 817 -6.86 -42.05 -24.34
CA SER A 817 -8.09 -42.82 -24.01
C SER A 817 -8.12 -43.24 -22.54
N ALA A 818 -6.96 -43.52 -21.94
CA ALA A 818 -6.82 -43.88 -20.53
C ALA A 818 -7.10 -42.67 -19.61
N ASP A 819 -6.50 -41.51 -19.87
CA ASP A 819 -6.69 -40.30 -19.06
C ASP A 819 -8.13 -39.81 -19.11
N ARG A 820 -8.72 -39.82 -20.30
CA ARG A 820 -10.13 -39.46 -20.51
C ARG A 820 -11.05 -40.39 -19.72
N THR A 821 -10.81 -41.70 -19.79
CA THR A 821 -11.61 -42.71 -19.06
C THR A 821 -11.45 -42.54 -17.55
N ALA A 822 -10.23 -42.29 -17.05
CA ALA A 822 -9.97 -42.06 -15.64
C ALA A 822 -10.71 -40.83 -15.10
N ALA A 823 -10.74 -39.73 -15.86
CA ALA A 823 -11.48 -38.53 -15.48
C ALA A 823 -13.01 -38.72 -15.49
N ILE A 824 -13.54 -39.51 -16.43
CA ILE A 824 -14.97 -39.88 -16.45
C ILE A 824 -15.33 -40.78 -15.25
N ASN A 825 -14.44 -41.71 -14.89
CA ASN A 825 -14.66 -42.65 -13.80
C ASN A 825 -14.70 -41.98 -12.41
N GLU A 826 -14.24 -40.73 -12.27
CA GLU A 826 -14.39 -39.95 -11.03
C GLU A 826 -15.84 -39.76 -10.58
N PHE A 827 -16.78 -39.87 -11.52
CA PHE A 827 -18.23 -39.75 -11.29
C PHE A 827 -18.90 -41.08 -10.91
N GLY A 828 -18.16 -42.18 -10.78
CA GLY A 828 -18.68 -43.45 -10.23
C GLY A 828 -19.86 -44.06 -10.98
N GLY A 829 -19.99 -43.80 -12.29
CA GLY A 829 -21.13 -44.26 -13.11
C GLY A 829 -22.35 -43.35 -13.10
N GLY A 830 -22.27 -42.17 -12.50
CA GLY A 830 -23.31 -41.15 -12.56
C GLY A 830 -23.62 -40.71 -14.01
N THR A 831 -24.89 -40.43 -14.30
CA THR A 831 -25.32 -39.97 -15.63
C THR A 831 -25.19 -38.44 -15.80
N THR A 832 -24.95 -37.71 -14.70
CA THR A 832 -24.84 -36.25 -14.65
C THR A 832 -23.63 -35.82 -13.83
N THR A 833 -23.31 -34.53 -13.84
CA THR A 833 -22.21 -33.92 -13.07
C THR A 833 -22.69 -33.23 -11.80
N ALA A 834 -23.75 -33.72 -11.16
CA ALA A 834 -24.28 -33.15 -9.92
C ALA A 834 -23.32 -33.33 -8.71
N ASP A 835 -22.46 -34.36 -8.72
CA ASP A 835 -21.49 -34.59 -7.65
C ASP A 835 -20.33 -33.58 -7.73
N VAL A 836 -20.33 -32.63 -6.78
CA VAL A 836 -19.33 -31.57 -6.65
C VAL A 836 -17.92 -32.14 -6.41
N ALA A 837 -17.78 -33.19 -5.62
CA ALA A 837 -16.48 -33.79 -5.32
C ALA A 837 -15.92 -34.50 -6.56
N ALA A 838 -16.77 -35.17 -7.34
CA ALA A 838 -16.37 -35.77 -8.61
C ALA A 838 -15.92 -34.72 -9.63
N ARG A 839 -16.62 -33.58 -9.73
CA ARG A 839 -16.19 -32.45 -10.59
C ARG A 839 -14.81 -31.95 -10.22
N ALA A 840 -14.54 -31.78 -8.92
CA ALA A 840 -13.25 -31.30 -8.42
C ALA A 840 -12.11 -32.27 -8.81
N ARG A 841 -12.32 -33.58 -8.60
CA ARG A 841 -11.32 -34.61 -8.97
C ARG A 841 -11.11 -34.71 -10.49
N ALA A 842 -12.18 -34.63 -11.29
CA ALA A 842 -12.08 -34.65 -12.74
C ALA A 842 -11.35 -33.40 -13.30
N LEU A 843 -11.64 -32.20 -12.78
CA LEU A 843 -10.92 -30.98 -13.15
C LEU A 843 -9.42 -31.07 -12.81
N ARG A 844 -9.09 -31.57 -11.61
CA ARG A 844 -7.69 -31.79 -11.21
C ARG A 844 -6.94 -32.69 -12.19
N ARG A 845 -7.54 -33.81 -12.61
CA ARG A 845 -6.90 -34.72 -13.58
C ARG A 845 -6.55 -34.03 -14.90
N VAL A 846 -7.38 -33.09 -15.37
CA VAL A 846 -7.10 -32.35 -16.61
C VAL A 846 -6.03 -31.27 -16.35
N ALA A 847 -6.16 -30.49 -15.28
CA ALA A 847 -5.22 -29.42 -14.97
C ALA A 847 -3.80 -29.93 -14.65
N GLU A 848 -3.69 -31.08 -14.00
CA GLU A 848 -2.43 -31.74 -13.64
C GLU A 848 -1.85 -32.60 -14.77
N ASN A 849 -2.52 -32.68 -15.93
CA ASN A 849 -2.05 -33.46 -17.07
C ASN A 849 -0.69 -32.94 -17.58
N SER A 850 0.27 -33.86 -17.77
CA SER A 850 1.64 -33.53 -18.17
C SER A 850 1.74 -32.92 -19.56
N THR A 851 0.86 -33.31 -20.49
CA THR A 851 0.84 -32.75 -21.85
C THR A 851 0.39 -31.29 -21.82
N LEU A 852 -0.67 -30.99 -21.06
CA LEU A 852 -1.11 -29.60 -20.84
C LEU A 852 0.00 -28.78 -20.17
N ALA A 853 0.63 -29.33 -19.13
CA ALA A 853 1.72 -28.67 -18.42
C ALA A 853 2.92 -28.37 -19.32
N GLN A 854 3.23 -29.24 -20.28
CA GLN A 854 4.29 -28.99 -21.24
C GLN A 854 3.88 -27.94 -22.30
N GLN A 855 2.66 -28.04 -22.82
CA GLN A 855 2.16 -27.14 -23.88
C GLN A 855 2.04 -25.69 -23.43
N GLU A 856 1.64 -25.47 -22.17
CA GLU A 856 1.38 -24.14 -21.63
C GLU A 856 2.58 -23.51 -20.92
N PHE A 857 3.69 -24.23 -20.80
CA PHE A 857 4.85 -23.81 -19.99
C PHE A 857 5.36 -22.42 -20.42
N ASN A 858 5.63 -22.22 -21.72
CA ASN A 858 6.16 -20.95 -22.21
C ASN A 858 5.15 -19.79 -22.02
N ARG A 859 3.85 -20.04 -22.24
CA ARG A 859 2.80 -19.02 -22.07
C ARG A 859 2.68 -18.57 -20.62
N ALA A 860 2.68 -19.54 -19.71
CA ALA A 860 2.66 -19.28 -18.29
C ALA A 860 3.96 -18.60 -17.82
N PHE A 861 5.13 -19.07 -18.28
CA PHE A 861 6.42 -18.48 -17.92
C PHE A 861 6.47 -16.99 -18.25
N VAL A 862 6.03 -16.58 -19.45
CA VAL A 862 5.93 -15.18 -19.85
C VAL A 862 4.94 -14.42 -18.97
N LEU A 863 3.74 -14.99 -18.73
CA LEU A 863 2.73 -14.35 -17.89
C LEU A 863 3.25 -14.10 -16.48
N MET A 864 4.03 -15.04 -15.93
CA MET A 864 4.62 -14.90 -14.59
C MET A 864 5.74 -13.87 -14.52
N GLN A 865 6.30 -13.42 -15.64
CA GLN A 865 7.19 -12.25 -15.62
C GLN A 865 6.39 -10.98 -15.28
N TYR A 866 5.19 -10.84 -15.85
CA TYR A 866 4.28 -9.72 -15.55
C TYR A 866 3.70 -9.81 -14.15
N PHE A 867 3.27 -11.00 -13.71
CA PHE A 867 2.68 -11.18 -12.38
C PHE A 867 3.73 -11.09 -11.26
N GLY A 868 4.90 -11.70 -11.45
CA GLY A 868 5.97 -11.71 -10.45
C GLY A 868 6.67 -10.35 -10.36
N TYR A 869 7.34 -9.92 -11.44
CA TYR A 869 8.14 -8.68 -11.40
C TYR A 869 7.29 -7.42 -11.50
N LEU A 870 6.30 -7.39 -12.39
CA LEU A 870 5.58 -6.14 -12.69
C LEU A 870 4.30 -5.98 -11.87
N ARG A 871 3.85 -7.05 -11.20
CA ARG A 871 2.65 -7.08 -10.34
C ARG A 871 1.39 -6.53 -11.03
N ARG A 872 1.20 -6.83 -12.32
CA ARG A 872 0.06 -6.36 -13.15
C ARG A 872 -0.32 -7.34 -14.26
N ASN A 873 -1.45 -7.11 -14.94
CA ASN A 873 -1.75 -7.84 -16.18
C ASN A 873 -0.85 -7.35 -17.32
N PRO A 874 -0.53 -8.20 -18.31
CA PRO A 874 0.32 -7.78 -19.43
C PRO A 874 -0.26 -6.68 -20.32
N ASN A 875 -1.57 -6.44 -20.24
CA ASN A 875 -2.27 -5.41 -20.98
C ASN A 875 -2.68 -4.20 -20.12
N ASP A 876 -2.25 -4.14 -18.86
CA ASP A 876 -2.41 -2.95 -18.03
C ASP A 876 -1.34 -1.90 -18.40
N ALA A 877 -1.61 -0.62 -18.11
CA ALA A 877 -0.59 0.43 -18.19
C ALA A 877 0.67 0.03 -17.38
N PRO A 878 1.90 0.34 -17.83
CA PRO A 878 2.27 1.30 -18.89
C PRO A 878 2.28 0.72 -20.33
N GLU A 879 1.65 -0.43 -20.61
CA GLU A 879 1.51 -0.95 -21.98
C GLU A 879 0.77 0.07 -22.86
N ALA A 880 1.45 0.66 -23.85
CA ALA A 880 0.91 1.80 -24.62
C ALA A 880 -0.40 1.50 -25.36
N THR A 881 -0.54 0.26 -25.85
CA THR A 881 -1.67 -0.17 -26.70
C THR A 881 -2.71 -0.99 -25.94
N LEU A 882 -2.43 -1.38 -24.69
CA LEU A 882 -3.31 -2.20 -23.84
C LEU A 882 -3.82 -3.50 -24.52
N ASP A 883 -3.05 -4.05 -25.46
CA ASP A 883 -3.46 -5.13 -26.39
C ASP A 883 -2.54 -6.38 -26.34
N PHE A 884 -1.78 -6.55 -25.26
CA PHE A 884 -0.84 -7.67 -25.05
C PHE A 884 0.35 -7.72 -26.03
N GLN A 885 0.69 -6.63 -26.73
CA GLN A 885 1.84 -6.63 -27.64
C GLN A 885 3.15 -7.04 -26.96
N GLY A 886 3.45 -6.52 -25.77
CA GLY A 886 4.62 -6.89 -24.99
C GLY A 886 4.63 -8.37 -24.61
N TYR A 887 3.48 -8.91 -24.18
CA TYR A 887 3.34 -10.34 -23.87
C TYR A 887 3.61 -11.21 -25.10
N ASN A 888 2.99 -10.87 -26.23
CA ASN A 888 3.14 -11.61 -27.48
C ASN A 888 4.58 -11.51 -28.02
N PHE A 889 5.22 -10.35 -27.89
CA PHE A 889 6.63 -10.17 -28.22
C PHE A 889 7.51 -11.13 -27.42
N TRP A 890 7.37 -11.16 -26.10
CA TRP A 890 8.17 -12.01 -25.23
C TRP A 890 7.90 -13.50 -25.46
N LEU A 891 6.64 -13.89 -25.67
CA LEU A 891 6.28 -15.26 -26.02
C LEU A 891 6.91 -15.70 -27.35
N ASN A 892 6.83 -14.86 -28.38
CA ASN A 892 7.46 -15.15 -29.67
C ASN A 892 8.98 -15.25 -29.55
N LYS A 893 9.62 -14.35 -28.79
CA LYS A 893 11.07 -14.39 -28.52
C LYS A 893 11.47 -15.66 -27.78
N LEU A 894 10.72 -16.06 -26.75
CA LEU A 894 11.00 -17.30 -26.02
C LEU A 894 10.88 -18.53 -26.92
N ASN A 895 9.83 -18.57 -27.74
CA ASN A 895 9.59 -19.67 -28.69
C ASN A 895 10.68 -19.73 -29.77
N SER A 896 11.21 -18.59 -30.25
CA SER A 896 12.31 -18.59 -31.23
C SER A 896 13.61 -19.19 -30.69
N PHE A 897 13.75 -19.25 -29.35
CA PHE A 897 14.86 -19.94 -28.67
C PHE A 897 14.44 -21.28 -28.07
N ASN A 898 13.38 -21.91 -28.56
CA ASN A 898 12.88 -23.21 -28.10
C ASN A 898 12.61 -23.26 -26.58
N GLY A 899 12.14 -22.17 -25.98
CA GLY A 899 11.91 -22.08 -24.53
C GLY A 899 13.17 -21.76 -23.70
N ASN A 900 14.33 -21.53 -24.34
CA ASN A 900 15.55 -21.14 -23.63
C ASN A 900 15.47 -19.66 -23.20
N TYR A 901 15.02 -19.45 -21.96
CA TYR A 901 14.85 -18.13 -21.36
C TYR A 901 16.18 -17.37 -21.16
N ILE A 902 17.32 -18.07 -21.08
CA ILE A 902 18.64 -17.46 -20.99
C ILE A 902 19.01 -16.82 -22.33
N GLN A 903 18.89 -17.57 -23.43
CA GLN A 903 19.16 -17.05 -24.78
C GLN A 903 18.13 -15.99 -25.20
N ALA A 904 16.89 -16.10 -24.72
CA ALA A 904 15.88 -15.07 -24.91
C ALA A 904 16.16 -13.80 -24.08
N GLU A 905 17.12 -13.83 -23.16
CA GLU A 905 17.44 -12.78 -22.18
C GLU A 905 16.22 -12.29 -21.39
N MET A 906 15.21 -13.14 -21.24
CA MET A 906 13.89 -12.72 -20.76
C MET A 906 13.95 -12.27 -19.30
N VAL A 907 14.39 -13.14 -18.41
CA VAL A 907 14.48 -12.84 -16.98
C VAL A 907 15.40 -11.65 -16.72
N LYS A 908 16.53 -11.57 -17.45
CA LYS A 908 17.45 -10.42 -17.39
C LYS A 908 16.74 -9.11 -17.73
N ALA A 909 15.94 -9.09 -18.80
CA ALA A 909 15.23 -7.89 -19.23
C ALA A 909 14.19 -7.42 -18.19
N PHE A 910 13.46 -8.34 -17.55
CA PHE A 910 12.52 -7.98 -16.49
C PHE A 910 13.23 -7.51 -15.20
N LEU A 911 14.29 -8.20 -14.77
CA LEU A 911 15.09 -7.82 -13.59
C LEU A 911 15.78 -6.46 -13.74
N SER A 912 16.19 -6.11 -14.95
CA SER A 912 16.82 -4.82 -15.26
C SER A 912 15.83 -3.74 -15.69
N SER A 913 14.55 -4.09 -15.87
CA SER A 913 13.53 -3.14 -16.31
C SER A 913 13.38 -2.00 -15.31
N THR A 914 13.25 -0.78 -15.84
CA THR A 914 12.96 0.40 -15.03
C THR A 914 11.70 0.22 -14.19
N GLU A 915 10.70 -0.48 -14.73
CA GLU A 915 9.44 -0.77 -14.03
C GLU A 915 9.67 -1.63 -12.78
N TYR A 916 10.40 -2.75 -12.90
CA TYR A 916 10.73 -3.59 -11.74
C TYR A 916 11.62 -2.86 -10.73
N ARG A 917 12.70 -2.21 -11.20
CA ARG A 917 13.67 -1.55 -10.33
C ARG A 917 13.07 -0.39 -9.54
N ARG A 918 12.11 0.35 -10.11
CA ARG A 918 11.39 1.44 -9.43
C ARG A 918 10.61 1.00 -8.20
N ARG A 919 10.30 -0.29 -8.06
CA ARG A 919 9.67 -0.84 -6.85
C ARG A 919 10.61 -0.75 -5.63
N PHE A 920 11.91 -0.62 -5.83
CA PHE A 920 12.94 -0.74 -4.79
C PHE A 920 13.95 0.41 -4.77
N GLY A 921 13.80 1.41 -5.65
CA GLY A 921 14.73 2.53 -5.76
C GLY A 921 14.79 3.13 -7.16
N PRO A 922 15.51 4.26 -7.35
CA PRO A 922 15.85 4.78 -8.68
C PRO A 922 16.64 3.78 -9.54
#